data_AF-A0A1H5ZNI6-F1
#
_entry.id   AF-A0A1H5ZNI6-F1
#
_cell.length_a   1.000
_cell.length_b   1.000
_cell.length_c   1.000
_cell.angle_alpha   90.00
_cell.angle_beta   90.00
_cell.angle_gamma   90.00
#
_symmetry.space_group_name_H-M   'P 1'
#
loop_
_entity.id
_entity.type
_entity.pdbx_description
1 polymer ?
#
loop_
_entity_poly.entity_id
_entity_poly.type
_entity_poly.pdbx_seq_one_letter_code
_entity_poly.pdbx_strand_id
1 'polypeptide(L)'
;PGAGEFVYATEPVMRVEGAKTTPENVHAETDRADFLVSLDRLEALAPAVESVSLVVSWFGNDLRAGACEIRPGVETSAKSTTPQAWRVNGVDRASAHLVSTDAEDRPVYGGTPSDAAVVQTIRELKARGYRVTFYPFLLMDVPESNSLPNPYSDNATILGQPAYPWRGRITCSPAAGYADAVDKTATAAAQVSAFFGKATPADFAISGESVSYTGPSGDWGWRRMILHYAHLCAIAGGVDGFLIGSELRGLTTIRDSASSYPAVAQLQSLAADVRTILGPSTKISYAADWSEYFGHQPADGSGDVFFHLDPLWADAEIDFVGIDNYMPISDWRDGFEHLDAQAGWPAIYDRAYLQSNVEGGEGFDWFYASQADRDAQNRTPITDGDYGEDWIWRFKDLRSWWRESHHDRPAGMRLGIATQGAELLGWNPIGSGVTLAAGSGSHRGFTAPALIASGGATWHGATPGFFSFAGGERVAISAYVSAGSSGKAMLDFAASGAGDTGVVVNLATGAIESWFEGPNPMVSKALVDLGGVWRIDMVVDVTVAASNYQLRLGPRSATAGEDVLAFGIEAIIEGKSSTAWVPESKPIRFTEFGCPAVDRGTNQPNVFVDPKSSESALPYFSRGWRDDPIQRAYLEATALYWADPANNPVSSVYGVPMVEVAECAAWTWDARPHPFFPALTDVWSDGANWQLGHWLTGRLGAVSLAALVRHLCLRAGLAEERIDVSGLWG
;
A
#
# COMPACT_ATOMS: atom_id res chain seq x y z
N PRO A 1 15.56 8.82 -10.04
CA PRO A 1 15.58 9.91 -9.02
C PRO A 1 16.08 9.37 -7.66
N GLY A 2 16.62 10.22 -6.79
CA GLY A 2 17.03 9.83 -5.43
C GLY A 2 18.36 9.07 -5.28
N ALA A 3 19.11 8.94 -6.38
CA ALA A 3 20.39 8.24 -6.45
C ALA A 3 21.48 9.13 -7.09
N GLY A 4 22.72 8.92 -6.67
CA GLY A 4 23.94 9.64 -7.03
C GLY A 4 24.74 9.99 -5.77
N GLU A 5 25.98 9.50 -5.66
CA GLU A 5 26.79 9.54 -4.43
C GLU A 5 26.94 10.94 -3.82
N PHE A 6 27.01 11.98 -4.66
CA PHE A 6 27.17 13.39 -4.27
C PHE A 6 26.13 14.32 -4.91
N VAL A 7 25.04 13.77 -5.47
CA VAL A 7 24.05 14.53 -6.26
C VAL A 7 23.38 15.65 -5.45
N TYR A 8 23.32 15.49 -4.13
CA TYR A 8 22.72 16.42 -3.17
C TYR A 8 23.76 17.29 -2.45
N ALA A 9 25.05 17.19 -2.78
CA ALA A 9 26.04 18.06 -2.16
C ALA A 9 25.86 19.50 -2.66
N THR A 10 25.96 20.45 -1.74
CA THR A 10 25.88 21.90 -2.01
C THR A 10 27.25 22.52 -2.30
N GLU A 11 28.32 21.77 -2.01
CA GLU A 11 29.70 22.13 -2.32
C GLU A 11 30.23 21.34 -3.53
N PRO A 12 31.19 21.89 -4.29
CA PRO A 12 31.93 21.14 -5.30
C PRO A 12 32.66 19.93 -4.73
N VAL A 13 32.38 18.75 -5.28
CA VAL A 13 33.08 17.50 -4.99
C VAL A 13 33.89 17.09 -6.22
N MET A 14 35.18 16.85 -6.01
CA MET A 14 36.12 16.47 -7.05
C MET A 14 36.64 15.06 -6.82
N ARG A 15 36.58 14.21 -7.85
CA ARG A 15 37.32 12.95 -7.92
C ARG A 15 38.80 13.22 -8.15
N VAL A 16 39.65 12.53 -7.42
CA VAL A 16 41.12 12.62 -7.51
C VAL A 16 41.70 11.30 -8.03
N GLU A 17 42.35 11.36 -9.18
CA GLU A 17 43.01 10.23 -9.84
C GLU A 17 44.48 10.61 -10.14
N GLY A 18 45.36 10.39 -9.16
CA GLY A 18 46.75 10.86 -9.24
C GLY A 18 46.81 12.39 -9.28
N ALA A 19 47.27 12.95 -10.40
CA ALA A 19 47.31 14.40 -10.61
C ALA A 19 46.05 14.96 -11.31
N LYS A 20 45.15 14.09 -11.80
CA LYS A 20 43.91 14.48 -12.47
C LYS A 20 42.82 14.71 -11.42
N THR A 21 42.08 15.80 -11.58
CA THR A 21 40.85 16.07 -10.84
C THR A 21 39.68 16.19 -11.82
N THR A 22 38.56 15.57 -11.49
CA THR A 22 37.33 15.58 -12.31
C THR A 22 36.14 15.89 -11.41
N PRO A 23 35.21 16.77 -11.78
CA PRO A 23 34.04 17.07 -10.96
C PRO A 23 33.10 15.86 -10.84
N GLU A 24 32.51 15.65 -9.66
CA GLU A 24 31.43 14.67 -9.42
C GLU A 24 30.04 15.32 -9.45
N ASN A 25 29.94 16.64 -9.19
CA ASN A 25 28.66 17.35 -9.09
C ASN A 25 28.76 18.82 -9.57
N VAL A 26 29.65 19.13 -10.51
CA VAL A 26 29.82 20.49 -11.07
C VAL A 26 29.87 20.38 -12.59
N HIS A 27 28.70 20.31 -13.21
CA HIS A 27 28.56 20.11 -14.65
C HIS A 27 27.84 21.28 -15.32
N ALA A 28 26.99 22.02 -14.59
CA ALA A 28 26.24 23.12 -15.17
C ALA A 28 26.94 24.48 -15.15
N GLU A 29 27.54 24.85 -14.03
CA GLU A 29 28.17 26.16 -13.82
C GLU A 29 29.52 25.95 -13.13
N THR A 30 30.52 26.75 -13.50
CA THR A 30 31.85 26.64 -12.90
C THR A 30 31.79 26.93 -11.40
N ASP A 31 32.45 26.08 -10.60
CA ASP A 31 32.58 26.18 -9.15
C ASP A 31 31.26 26.16 -8.35
N ARG A 32 30.14 25.77 -8.96
CA ARG A 32 28.85 25.61 -8.27
C ARG A 32 28.33 24.20 -8.36
N ALA A 33 27.88 23.67 -7.22
CA ALA A 33 27.27 22.35 -7.19
C ALA A 33 25.96 22.32 -8.00
N ASP A 34 25.77 21.24 -8.75
CA ASP A 34 24.64 21.00 -9.63
C ASP A 34 23.29 21.12 -8.92
N PHE A 35 23.20 20.67 -7.66
CA PHE A 35 21.99 20.76 -6.85
C PHE A 35 21.53 22.22 -6.65
N LEU A 36 22.47 23.13 -6.36
CA LEU A 36 22.14 24.56 -6.17
C LEU A 36 21.62 25.17 -7.47
N VAL A 37 22.22 24.82 -8.61
CA VAL A 37 21.77 25.28 -9.94
C VAL A 37 20.37 24.73 -10.25
N SER A 38 20.09 23.47 -9.92
CA SER A 38 18.76 22.89 -10.11
C SER A 38 17.72 23.56 -9.20
N LEU A 39 18.07 23.83 -7.94
CA LEU A 39 17.18 24.46 -6.97
C LEU A 39 16.83 25.92 -7.33
N ASP A 40 17.82 26.71 -7.78
CA ASP A 40 17.58 28.07 -8.29
C ASP A 40 16.58 28.08 -9.46
N ARG A 41 16.61 27.01 -10.29
CA ARG A 41 15.70 26.87 -11.42
C ARG A 41 14.31 26.42 -11.00
N LEU A 42 14.20 25.60 -9.94
CA LEU A 42 12.91 25.27 -9.35
C LEU A 42 12.22 26.54 -8.86
N GLU A 43 12.93 27.38 -8.09
CA GLU A 43 12.42 28.67 -7.59
C GLU A 43 11.98 29.60 -8.73
N ALA A 44 12.77 29.66 -9.80
CA ALA A 44 12.44 30.51 -10.95
C ALA A 44 11.23 30.00 -11.76
N LEU A 45 11.06 28.68 -11.90
CA LEU A 45 10.04 28.08 -12.76
C LEU A 45 8.74 27.77 -12.03
N ALA A 46 8.80 27.51 -10.72
CA ALA A 46 7.66 27.16 -9.89
C ALA A 46 7.71 27.92 -8.54
N PRO A 47 7.63 29.26 -8.55
CA PRO A 47 7.80 30.09 -7.35
C PRO A 47 6.71 29.90 -6.29
N ALA A 48 5.62 29.20 -6.61
CA ALA A 48 4.55 28.86 -5.67
C ALA A 48 4.80 27.53 -4.92
N VAL A 49 5.86 26.79 -5.26
CA VAL A 49 6.23 25.57 -4.55
C VAL A 49 6.84 25.96 -3.21
N GLU A 50 6.24 25.44 -2.13
CA GLU A 50 6.70 25.69 -0.76
C GLU A 50 7.07 24.39 -0.01
N SER A 51 6.75 23.23 -0.57
CA SER A 51 7.02 21.91 0.02
C SER A 51 7.71 21.01 -1.00
N VAL A 52 8.70 20.24 -0.55
CA VAL A 52 9.48 19.31 -1.38
C VAL A 52 9.62 17.95 -0.71
N SER A 53 9.49 16.88 -1.50
CA SER A 53 9.81 15.51 -1.09
C SER A 53 11.25 15.17 -1.48
N LEU A 54 12.14 15.01 -0.50
CA LEU A 54 13.54 14.65 -0.72
C LEU A 54 13.68 13.12 -0.75
N VAL A 55 13.82 12.56 -1.95
CA VAL A 55 14.00 11.12 -2.16
C VAL A 55 15.46 10.71 -1.97
N VAL A 56 15.72 9.70 -1.13
CA VAL A 56 17.08 9.19 -0.89
C VAL A 56 17.09 7.66 -0.88
N SER A 57 17.88 7.07 -1.79
CA SER A 57 17.80 5.63 -2.09
C SER A 57 18.88 4.76 -1.44
N TRP A 58 18.50 3.61 -0.88
CA TRP A 58 19.37 2.45 -0.66
C TRP A 58 19.00 1.32 -1.64
N PHE A 59 19.73 0.20 -1.57
CA PHE A 59 19.57 -0.93 -2.47
C PHE A 59 19.13 -2.19 -1.75
N GLY A 60 18.06 -2.82 -2.26
CA GLY A 60 17.65 -4.18 -1.94
C GLY A 60 18.14 -5.14 -3.02
N ASN A 61 18.52 -6.37 -2.65
CA ASN A 61 19.16 -7.32 -3.58
C ASN A 61 18.37 -8.63 -3.80
N ASP A 62 17.17 -8.78 -3.23
CA ASP A 62 16.36 -10.00 -3.35
C ASP A 62 14.86 -9.66 -3.17
N LEU A 63 13.97 -10.30 -3.94
CA LEU A 63 12.51 -10.16 -3.79
C LEU A 63 11.93 -11.00 -2.63
N ARG A 64 12.69 -11.93 -2.06
CA ARG A 64 12.25 -12.75 -0.94
C ARG A 64 12.48 -11.98 0.35
N ALA A 65 11.41 -11.64 1.06
CA ALA A 65 11.47 -10.86 2.30
C ALA A 65 12.48 -11.43 3.32
N GLY A 66 12.54 -12.75 3.45
CA GLY A 66 13.48 -13.42 4.36
C GLY A 66 14.96 -13.41 3.96
N ALA A 67 15.30 -12.98 2.74
CA ALA A 67 16.66 -13.00 2.20
C ALA A 67 17.15 -11.64 1.67
N CYS A 68 16.26 -10.65 1.57
CA CYS A 68 16.60 -9.32 1.08
C CYS A 68 17.48 -8.57 2.07
N GLU A 69 18.69 -8.17 1.63
CA GLU A 69 19.56 -7.27 2.36
C GLU A 69 19.40 -5.85 1.79
N ILE A 70 19.28 -4.87 2.70
CA ILE A 70 19.12 -3.45 2.36
C ILE A 70 20.37 -2.68 2.76
N ARG A 71 21.11 -2.18 1.78
CA ARG A 71 22.45 -1.60 1.97
C ARG A 71 22.63 -0.30 1.21
N PRO A 72 23.43 0.66 1.73
CA PRO A 72 23.86 1.80 0.94
C PRO A 72 24.83 1.33 -0.16
N GLY A 73 24.69 1.91 -1.35
CA GLY A 73 25.43 1.48 -2.53
C GLY A 73 26.39 2.51 -3.10
N VAL A 74 27.40 2.04 -3.83
CA VAL A 74 28.41 2.84 -4.54
C VAL A 74 28.53 2.39 -6.00
N GLU A 75 28.87 3.33 -6.88
CA GLU A 75 29.06 3.08 -8.32
C GLU A 75 30.37 2.36 -8.62
N THR A 76 31.40 2.61 -7.80
CA THR A 76 32.71 1.96 -7.92
C THR A 76 33.26 1.62 -6.54
N SER A 77 34.02 0.51 -6.48
CA SER A 77 34.66 0.03 -5.24
C SER A 77 35.87 0.88 -4.81
N ALA A 78 36.43 1.66 -5.74
CA ALA A 78 37.55 2.57 -5.48
C ALA A 78 37.33 3.91 -6.18
N LYS A 79 37.18 4.97 -5.38
CA LYS A 79 37.09 6.37 -5.81
C LYS A 79 37.58 7.24 -4.65
N SER A 80 38.51 8.16 -4.91
CA SER A 80 38.95 9.17 -3.94
C SER A 80 38.32 10.51 -4.30
N THR A 81 37.75 11.18 -3.30
CA THR A 81 37.05 12.45 -3.49
C THR A 81 37.50 13.49 -2.47
N THR A 82 37.39 14.77 -2.83
CA THR A 82 37.71 15.94 -2.00
C THR A 82 36.64 17.02 -2.17
N PRO A 83 36.28 17.80 -1.13
CA PRO A 83 36.81 17.76 0.24
C PRO A 83 36.28 16.59 1.08
N GLN A 84 35.18 15.96 0.67
CA GLN A 84 34.52 14.89 1.41
C GLN A 84 34.76 13.51 0.79
N ALA A 85 34.88 12.50 1.66
CA ALA A 85 34.84 11.09 1.28
C ALA A 85 33.41 10.55 1.43
N TRP A 86 33.00 9.66 0.53
CA TRP A 86 31.68 9.02 0.61
C TRP A 86 31.56 8.12 1.85
N ARG A 87 30.47 8.28 2.60
CA ARG A 87 30.10 7.44 3.74
C ARG A 87 28.59 7.53 4.00
N VAL A 88 27.97 6.40 4.36
CA VAL A 88 26.56 6.32 4.75
C VAL A 88 26.42 5.36 5.92
N ASN A 89 25.75 5.77 7.00
CA ASN A 89 25.47 4.91 8.15
C ASN A 89 26.74 4.28 8.78
N GLY A 90 27.87 4.99 8.70
CA GLY A 90 29.17 4.49 9.15
C GLY A 90 29.86 3.53 8.17
N VAL A 91 29.21 3.13 7.07
CA VAL A 91 29.75 2.28 6.01
C VAL A 91 30.60 3.11 5.04
N ASP A 92 31.84 2.69 4.82
CA ASP A 92 32.72 3.28 3.82
C ASP A 92 32.52 2.63 2.44
N ARG A 93 33.10 3.24 1.40
CA ARG A 93 32.98 2.76 0.01
C ARG A 93 33.41 1.30 -0.16
N ALA A 94 34.48 0.88 0.52
CA ALA A 94 35.01 -0.47 0.38
C ALA A 94 34.07 -1.54 0.95
N SER A 95 33.22 -1.16 1.91
CA SER A 95 32.27 -2.04 2.60
C SER A 95 30.82 -1.88 2.12
N ALA A 96 30.57 -0.97 1.18
CA ALA A 96 29.24 -0.69 0.63
C ALA A 96 28.81 -1.75 -0.39
N HIS A 97 27.52 -1.76 -0.74
CA HIS A 97 27.01 -2.55 -1.86
C HIS A 97 27.56 -1.96 -3.17
N LEU A 98 28.20 -2.78 -4.00
CA LEU A 98 28.62 -2.35 -5.33
C LEU A 98 27.42 -2.51 -6.27
N VAL A 99 26.95 -1.39 -6.82
CA VAL A 99 25.82 -1.38 -7.75
C VAL A 99 26.17 -2.21 -8.99
N SER A 100 25.21 -2.99 -9.49
CA SER A 100 25.39 -3.78 -10.72
C SER A 100 25.78 -2.91 -11.92
N THR A 101 26.50 -3.49 -12.87
CA THR A 101 26.89 -2.82 -14.11
C THR A 101 26.16 -3.38 -15.33
N ASP A 102 26.03 -2.55 -16.36
CA ASP A 102 25.54 -2.96 -17.68
C ASP A 102 26.64 -3.68 -18.49
N ALA A 103 26.32 -4.04 -19.74
CA ALA A 103 27.26 -4.72 -20.63
C ALA A 103 28.50 -3.88 -20.99
N GLU A 104 28.45 -2.56 -20.80
CA GLU A 104 29.54 -1.62 -21.01
C GLU A 104 30.32 -1.29 -19.72
N ASP A 105 30.09 -2.04 -18.64
CA ASP A 105 30.68 -1.84 -17.31
C ASP A 105 30.33 -0.49 -16.66
N ARG A 106 29.18 0.08 -17.03
CA ARG A 106 28.65 1.31 -16.42
C ARG A 106 27.67 0.94 -15.32
N PRO A 107 27.64 1.68 -14.20
CA PRO A 107 26.68 1.42 -13.13
C PRO A 107 25.24 1.61 -13.62
N VAL A 108 24.35 0.69 -13.29
CA VAL A 108 22.93 0.71 -13.71
C VAL A 108 22.06 1.64 -12.87
N TYR A 109 22.58 2.06 -11.71
CA TYR A 109 22.01 3.11 -10.85
C TYR A 109 23.14 4.04 -10.39
N GLY A 110 22.80 5.29 -10.05
CA GLY A 110 23.70 6.11 -9.23
C GLY A 110 23.82 5.53 -7.81
N GLY A 111 24.92 5.80 -7.09
CA GLY A 111 25.10 5.30 -5.71
C GLY A 111 24.17 5.97 -4.70
N THR A 112 24.13 5.49 -3.45
CA THR A 112 23.37 6.17 -2.37
C THR A 112 24.00 7.54 -2.09
N PRO A 113 23.22 8.64 -2.01
CA PRO A 113 23.75 9.94 -1.59
C PRO A 113 24.45 9.87 -0.24
N SER A 114 25.62 10.51 -0.11
CA SER A 114 26.37 10.51 1.15
C SER A 114 25.59 11.18 2.29
N ASP A 115 25.83 10.77 3.54
CA ASP A 115 25.19 11.37 4.71
C ASP A 115 25.42 12.89 4.76
N ALA A 116 26.64 13.32 4.43
CA ALA A 116 27.00 14.73 4.38
C ALA A 116 26.20 15.50 3.29
N ALA A 117 26.03 14.92 2.11
CA ALA A 117 25.25 15.53 1.03
C ALA A 117 23.77 15.68 1.43
N VAL A 118 23.20 14.68 2.11
CA VAL A 118 21.81 14.74 2.61
C VAL A 118 21.64 15.83 3.67
N VAL A 119 22.56 15.93 4.64
CA VAL A 119 22.53 16.99 5.67
C VAL A 119 22.64 18.38 5.03
N GLN A 120 23.54 18.55 4.05
CA GLN A 120 23.69 19.80 3.30
C GLN A 120 22.40 20.18 2.58
N THR A 121 21.77 19.24 1.86
CA THR A 121 20.53 19.49 1.13
C THR A 121 19.36 19.86 2.03
N ILE A 122 19.14 19.14 3.13
CA ILE A 122 18.04 19.46 4.06
C ILE A 122 18.21 20.89 4.60
N ARG A 123 19.43 21.27 4.99
CA ARG A 123 19.71 22.62 5.50
C ARG A 123 19.52 23.69 4.44
N GLU A 124 19.96 23.45 3.22
CA GLU A 124 19.78 24.39 2.10
C GLU A 124 18.30 24.61 1.79
N LEU A 125 17.52 23.53 1.70
CA LEU A 125 16.07 23.60 1.49
C LEU A 125 15.39 24.40 2.60
N LYS A 126 15.71 24.11 3.87
CA LYS A 126 15.16 24.85 5.02
C LYS A 126 15.60 26.31 5.04
N ALA A 127 16.84 26.61 4.65
CA ALA A 127 17.36 27.98 4.57
C ALA A 127 16.63 28.81 3.51
N ARG A 128 16.16 28.19 2.42
CA ARG A 128 15.31 28.81 1.39
C ARG A 128 13.82 28.87 1.77
N GLY A 129 13.43 28.27 2.90
CA GLY A 129 12.06 28.32 3.41
C GLY A 129 11.16 27.18 2.96
N TYR A 130 11.70 26.14 2.33
CA TYR A 130 10.93 24.96 1.97
C TYR A 130 10.55 24.13 3.20
N ARG A 131 9.32 23.61 3.19
CA ARG A 131 8.92 22.46 4.00
C ARG A 131 9.48 21.20 3.35
N VAL A 132 10.09 20.32 4.16
CA VAL A 132 10.80 19.14 3.64
C VAL A 132 10.10 17.87 4.13
N THR A 133 9.62 17.04 3.21
CA THR A 133 9.26 15.65 3.49
C THR A 133 10.43 14.75 3.13
N PHE A 134 11.00 14.04 4.09
CA PHE A 134 12.03 13.05 3.81
C PHE A 134 11.38 11.75 3.32
N TYR A 135 11.81 11.29 2.15
CA TYR A 135 11.25 10.13 1.45
C TYR A 135 12.36 9.07 1.27
N PRO A 136 12.49 8.10 2.20
CA PRO A 136 13.38 6.96 2.01
C PRO A 136 12.89 6.06 0.86
N PHE A 137 13.81 5.64 -0.01
CA PHE A 137 13.47 4.88 -1.21
C PHE A 137 14.33 3.61 -1.34
N LEU A 138 13.75 2.54 -1.86
CA LEU A 138 14.47 1.28 -2.10
C LEU A 138 14.53 0.98 -3.59
N LEU A 139 15.74 1.00 -4.14
CA LEU A 139 16.00 0.50 -5.49
C LEU A 139 16.31 -0.98 -5.42
N MET A 140 15.71 -1.81 -6.27
CA MET A 140 16.08 -3.22 -6.34
C MET A 140 17.21 -3.40 -7.35
N ASP A 141 18.36 -3.83 -6.85
CA ASP A 141 19.56 -4.15 -7.63
C ASP A 141 19.68 -5.67 -7.81
N VAL A 142 18.79 -6.19 -8.64
CA VAL A 142 18.73 -7.61 -9.03
C VAL A 142 19.07 -7.70 -10.52
N PRO A 143 20.31 -8.06 -10.90
CA PRO A 143 20.72 -8.06 -12.31
C PRO A 143 20.06 -9.19 -13.11
N GLU A 144 19.94 -9.02 -14.43
CA GLU A 144 19.25 -9.96 -15.34
C GLU A 144 19.77 -11.40 -15.24
N SER A 145 21.08 -11.59 -15.06
CA SER A 145 21.72 -12.91 -14.99
C SER A 145 21.79 -13.50 -13.57
N ASN A 146 20.91 -13.09 -12.67
CA ASN A 146 20.89 -13.60 -11.29
C ASN A 146 20.42 -15.08 -11.23
N SER A 147 20.88 -15.80 -10.21
CA SER A 147 20.49 -17.19 -9.93
C SER A 147 19.64 -17.30 -8.66
N LEU A 148 18.99 -16.21 -8.25
CA LEU A 148 18.17 -16.18 -7.04
C LEU A 148 16.88 -16.99 -7.26
N PRO A 149 16.43 -17.79 -6.28
CA PRO A 149 15.11 -18.40 -6.31
C PRO A 149 14.02 -17.33 -6.47
N ASN A 150 13.13 -17.53 -7.44
CA ASN A 150 12.04 -16.61 -7.73
C ASN A 150 10.85 -16.90 -6.80
N PRO A 151 10.46 -15.96 -5.91
CA PRO A 151 9.32 -16.17 -5.00
C PRO A 151 8.00 -16.34 -5.76
N TYR A 152 7.90 -15.80 -6.98
CA TYR A 152 6.74 -15.91 -7.88
C TYR A 152 6.83 -17.17 -8.76
N SER A 153 7.15 -18.30 -8.13
CA SER A 153 7.16 -19.60 -8.78
C SER A 153 6.77 -20.72 -7.81
N ASP A 154 6.22 -21.81 -8.34
CA ASP A 154 5.82 -22.96 -7.54
C ASP A 154 7.01 -23.50 -6.73
N ASN A 155 6.80 -23.59 -5.41
CA ASN A 155 7.80 -24.01 -4.43
C ASN A 155 9.08 -23.14 -4.42
N ALA A 156 9.03 -21.94 -5.04
CA ALA A 156 10.18 -21.07 -5.30
C ALA A 156 11.35 -21.79 -5.99
N THR A 157 11.07 -22.75 -6.87
CA THR A 157 12.09 -23.61 -7.50
C THR A 157 12.69 -23.05 -8.78
N ILE A 158 12.02 -22.09 -9.43
CA ILE A 158 12.54 -21.43 -10.62
C ILE A 158 13.62 -20.45 -10.19
N LEU A 159 14.81 -20.55 -10.78
CA LEU A 159 15.91 -19.61 -10.58
C LEU A 159 15.80 -18.45 -11.57
N GLY A 160 16.23 -17.27 -11.14
CA GLY A 160 16.15 -16.03 -11.91
C GLY A 160 14.95 -15.21 -11.46
N GLN A 161 15.20 -14.25 -10.57
CA GLN A 161 14.25 -13.19 -10.27
C GLN A 161 14.19 -12.18 -11.43
N PRO A 162 13.06 -11.47 -11.62
CA PRO A 162 12.96 -10.40 -12.61
C PRO A 162 14.07 -9.36 -12.43
N ALA A 163 14.59 -8.81 -13.54
CA ALA A 163 15.67 -7.84 -13.54
C ALA A 163 15.19 -6.48 -13.01
N TYR A 164 15.96 -5.88 -12.09
CA TYR A 164 15.73 -4.55 -11.52
C TYR A 164 14.24 -4.26 -11.22
N PRO A 165 13.59 -5.13 -10.43
CA PRO A 165 12.14 -5.09 -10.23
C PRO A 165 11.75 -3.90 -9.36
N TRP A 166 10.46 -3.59 -9.33
CA TRP A 166 9.93 -2.61 -8.38
C TRP A 166 9.91 -3.19 -6.96
N ARG A 167 10.19 -2.35 -5.94
CA ARG A 167 10.22 -2.77 -4.52
C ARG A 167 8.90 -3.36 -4.02
N GLY A 168 7.76 -2.96 -4.61
CA GLY A 168 6.46 -3.53 -4.30
C GLY A 168 6.30 -5.00 -4.69
N ARG A 169 7.30 -5.59 -5.36
CA ARG A 169 7.40 -7.04 -5.62
C ARG A 169 8.08 -7.83 -4.50
N ILE A 170 8.62 -7.20 -3.46
CA ILE A 170 9.17 -7.94 -2.32
C ILE A 170 8.03 -8.66 -1.61
N THR A 171 8.16 -9.96 -1.38
CA THR A 171 7.08 -10.79 -0.83
C THR A 171 7.62 -11.99 -0.04
N CYS A 172 6.72 -12.80 0.55
CA CYS A 172 7.10 -14.07 1.15
C CYS A 172 7.51 -15.09 0.08
N SER A 173 8.28 -16.11 0.46
CA SER A 173 8.80 -17.11 -0.47
C SER A 173 8.49 -18.52 0.03
N PRO A 174 7.77 -19.34 -0.75
CA PRO A 174 7.04 -18.99 -1.97
C PRO A 174 5.90 -17.99 -1.73
N ALA A 175 5.62 -17.14 -2.73
CA ALA A 175 4.62 -16.07 -2.64
C ALA A 175 3.19 -16.60 -2.62
N ALA A 176 2.24 -15.79 -2.13
CA ALA A 176 0.82 -16.10 -2.20
C ALA A 176 0.38 -16.40 -3.65
N GLY A 177 -0.48 -17.41 -3.83
CA GLY A 177 -0.96 -17.83 -5.15
C GLY A 177 -0.11 -18.89 -5.87
N TYR A 178 1.02 -19.30 -5.29
CA TYR A 178 1.90 -20.34 -5.83
C TYR A 178 1.87 -21.62 -4.97
N ALA A 179 2.31 -22.75 -5.53
CA ALA A 179 2.42 -24.00 -4.77
C ALA A 179 3.37 -23.83 -3.57
N ASP A 180 2.98 -24.41 -2.43
CA ASP A 180 3.66 -24.29 -1.13
C ASP A 180 3.85 -22.84 -0.64
N ALA A 181 2.95 -21.93 -1.03
CA ALA A 181 2.92 -20.57 -0.49
C ALA A 181 2.94 -20.57 1.04
N VAL A 182 3.79 -19.71 1.62
CA VAL A 182 3.89 -19.57 3.09
C VAL A 182 2.97 -18.49 3.65
N ASP A 183 2.21 -17.79 2.80
CA ASP A 183 1.17 -16.85 3.23
C ASP A 183 0.18 -17.53 4.20
N LYS A 184 -0.32 -16.78 5.19
CA LYS A 184 -1.15 -17.27 6.30
C LYS A 184 -0.43 -18.26 7.23
N THR A 185 0.90 -18.22 7.32
CA THR A 185 1.67 -19.10 8.23
C THR A 185 2.68 -18.36 9.10
N ALA A 186 3.14 -19.01 10.17
CA ALA A 186 4.22 -18.49 11.02
C ALA A 186 5.56 -18.29 10.26
N THR A 187 5.78 -19.04 9.17
CA THR A 187 6.98 -18.86 8.33
C THR A 187 6.95 -17.52 7.60
N ALA A 188 5.78 -17.08 7.12
CA ALA A 188 5.63 -15.74 6.55
C ALA A 188 5.96 -14.65 7.57
N ALA A 189 5.48 -14.80 8.82
CA ALA A 189 5.81 -13.87 9.90
C ALA A 189 7.33 -13.78 10.14
N ALA A 190 8.03 -14.92 10.13
CA ALA A 190 9.48 -14.97 10.30
C ALA A 190 10.23 -14.29 9.14
N GLN A 191 9.77 -14.46 7.89
CA GLN A 191 10.37 -13.82 6.72
C GLN A 191 10.17 -12.30 6.73
N VAL A 192 8.99 -11.83 7.14
CA VAL A 192 8.72 -10.39 7.33
C VAL A 192 9.58 -9.82 8.45
N SER A 193 9.69 -10.53 9.58
CA SER A 193 10.56 -10.12 10.69
C SER A 193 12.03 -9.99 10.25
N ALA A 194 12.52 -10.89 9.40
CA ALA A 194 13.86 -10.83 8.84
C ALA A 194 14.06 -9.61 7.92
N PHE A 195 13.09 -9.29 7.06
CA PHE A 195 13.13 -8.08 6.21
C PHE A 195 13.27 -6.80 7.03
N PHE A 196 12.46 -6.66 8.09
CA PHE A 196 12.52 -5.47 8.94
C PHE A 196 13.81 -5.38 9.75
N GLY A 197 14.41 -6.52 10.12
CA GLY A 197 15.60 -6.55 10.96
C GLY A 197 15.30 -6.21 12.42
N LYS A 198 16.34 -6.05 13.22
CA LYS A 198 16.25 -5.87 14.69
C LYS A 198 16.79 -4.53 15.19
N ALA A 199 17.26 -3.67 14.29
CA ALA A 199 17.75 -2.35 14.63
C ALA A 199 16.75 -1.56 15.49
N THR A 200 17.26 -0.90 16.52
CA THR A 200 16.52 -0.02 17.44
C THR A 200 17.10 1.39 17.42
N PRO A 201 16.38 2.41 17.92
CA PRO A 201 16.92 3.78 17.99
C PRO A 201 18.27 3.88 18.73
N ALA A 202 18.54 2.99 19.67
CA ALA A 202 19.78 2.97 20.47
C ALA A 202 21.00 2.40 19.71
N ASP A 203 20.79 1.75 18.56
CA ASP A 203 21.87 1.15 17.76
C ASP A 203 22.57 2.16 16.84
N PHE A 204 22.42 3.46 17.07
CA PHE A 204 23.02 4.52 16.27
C PHE A 204 23.83 5.48 17.13
N ALA A 205 25.11 5.64 16.77
CA ALA A 205 26.01 6.61 17.37
C ALA A 205 26.07 7.88 16.50
N ILE A 206 25.86 9.02 17.13
CA ILE A 206 25.92 10.35 16.50
C ILE A 206 27.23 11.02 16.89
N SER A 207 27.99 11.49 15.91
CA SER A 207 29.21 12.27 16.12
C SER A 207 29.27 13.44 15.15
N GLY A 208 28.98 14.65 15.64
CA GLY A 208 28.82 15.82 14.79
C GLY A 208 27.68 15.61 13.78
N GLU A 209 28.02 15.62 12.50
CA GLU A 209 27.08 15.46 11.37
C GLU A 209 27.07 14.04 10.80
N SER A 210 27.67 13.08 11.51
CA SER A 210 27.75 11.69 11.08
C SER A 210 26.90 10.79 11.98
N VAL A 211 26.17 9.86 11.34
CA VAL A 211 25.43 8.78 11.99
C VAL A 211 26.09 7.46 11.63
N SER A 212 26.35 6.61 12.63
CA SER A 212 26.95 5.29 12.42
C SER A 212 26.16 4.22 13.15
N TYR A 213 25.88 3.12 12.48
CA TYR A 213 25.22 1.98 13.11
C TYR A 213 26.21 1.19 13.98
N THR A 214 25.80 0.90 15.21
CA THR A 214 26.56 0.16 16.23
C THR A 214 25.88 -1.13 16.68
N GLY A 215 24.72 -1.46 16.12
CA GLY A 215 24.04 -2.73 16.35
C GLY A 215 24.73 -3.93 15.67
N PRO A 216 24.10 -5.11 15.65
CA PRO A 216 24.66 -6.32 15.05
C PRO A 216 25.08 -6.12 13.59
N SER A 217 26.34 -6.38 13.24
CA SER A 217 26.91 -6.07 11.92
C SER A 217 26.25 -6.78 10.73
N GLY A 218 25.58 -7.90 10.98
CA GLY A 218 24.82 -8.65 9.97
C GLY A 218 23.36 -8.17 9.79
N ASP A 219 22.92 -7.15 10.52
CA ASP A 219 21.58 -6.58 10.35
C ASP A 219 21.58 -5.57 9.21
N TRP A 220 20.97 -5.95 8.09
CA TRP A 220 20.72 -5.10 6.92
C TRP A 220 19.21 -4.98 6.65
N GLY A 221 18.40 -4.95 7.70
CA GLY A 221 16.95 -4.84 7.58
C GLY A 221 16.44 -3.40 7.36
N TRP A 222 15.17 -3.30 7.00
CA TRP A 222 14.46 -2.04 6.74
C TRP A 222 14.59 -1.03 7.89
N ARG A 223 14.46 -1.50 9.14
CA ARG A 223 14.54 -0.64 10.33
C ARG A 223 15.89 0.06 10.42
N ARG A 224 16.98 -0.59 9.99
CA ARG A 224 18.32 0.02 10.01
C ARG A 224 18.39 1.24 9.09
N MET A 225 17.87 1.11 7.86
CA MET A 225 17.83 2.21 6.89
C MET A 225 16.95 3.35 7.39
N ILE A 226 15.75 3.06 7.87
CA ILE A 226 14.79 4.10 8.27
C ILE A 226 15.24 4.83 9.53
N LEU A 227 15.72 4.12 10.55
CA LEU A 227 16.20 4.74 11.79
C LEU A 227 17.52 5.52 11.57
N HIS A 228 18.38 5.08 10.65
CA HIS A 228 19.53 5.87 10.20
C HIS A 228 19.08 7.23 9.69
N TYR A 229 18.12 7.25 8.76
CA TYR A 229 17.62 8.49 8.18
C TYR A 229 16.85 9.35 9.17
N ALA A 230 16.13 8.77 10.12
CA ALA A 230 15.50 9.55 11.20
C ALA A 230 16.56 10.32 12.01
N HIS A 231 17.66 9.67 12.42
CA HIS A 231 18.76 10.35 13.09
C HIS A 231 19.44 11.39 12.19
N LEU A 232 19.64 11.08 10.91
CA LEU A 232 20.26 11.99 9.94
C LEU A 232 19.42 13.26 9.74
N CYS A 233 18.08 13.11 9.65
CA CYS A 233 17.15 14.23 9.58
C CYS A 233 17.17 15.06 10.87
N ALA A 234 17.24 14.43 12.04
CA ALA A 234 17.33 15.13 13.32
C ALA A 234 18.58 16.02 13.39
N ILE A 235 19.76 15.51 13.02
CA ILE A 235 21.01 16.30 13.06
C ILE A 235 21.11 17.35 11.94
N ALA A 236 20.35 17.18 10.85
CA ALA A 236 20.23 18.19 9.81
C ALA A 236 19.40 19.41 10.26
N GLY A 237 18.70 19.33 11.39
CA GLY A 237 17.83 20.40 11.91
C GLY A 237 16.34 20.05 11.90
N GLY A 238 15.99 18.80 11.61
CA GLY A 238 14.61 18.32 11.48
C GLY A 238 14.03 18.51 10.08
N VAL A 239 12.94 17.79 9.83
CA VAL A 239 12.14 17.82 8.59
C VAL A 239 10.67 18.00 8.95
N ASP A 240 9.86 18.48 8.01
CA ASP A 240 8.44 18.76 8.22
C ASP A 240 7.59 17.49 8.07
N GLY A 241 8.02 16.57 7.20
CA GLY A 241 7.46 15.24 7.02
C GLY A 241 8.55 14.16 6.96
N PHE A 242 8.22 12.93 7.35
CA PHE A 242 9.11 11.77 7.26
C PHE A 242 8.30 10.52 6.94
N LEU A 243 8.65 9.83 5.85
CA LEU A 243 8.00 8.59 5.46
C LEU A 243 8.74 7.37 6.02
N ILE A 244 8.02 6.44 6.66
CA ILE A 244 8.60 5.19 7.19
C ILE A 244 8.74 4.08 6.13
N GLY A 245 8.19 4.33 4.95
CA GLY A 245 8.36 3.52 3.76
C GLY A 245 7.37 3.89 2.67
N SER A 246 7.52 3.20 1.55
CA SER A 246 6.74 3.47 0.35
C SER A 246 6.56 2.23 -0.52
N GLU A 247 5.35 2.06 -1.04
CA GLU A 247 4.99 1.05 -2.06
C GLU A 247 5.48 -0.38 -1.74
N LEU A 248 5.43 -0.79 -0.48
CA LEU A 248 5.81 -2.12 -0.02
C LEU A 248 4.65 -3.12 -0.17
N ARG A 249 3.82 -2.98 -1.22
CA ARG A 249 2.53 -3.69 -1.32
C ARG A 249 2.62 -5.21 -1.20
N GLY A 250 3.64 -5.82 -1.84
CA GLY A 250 3.84 -7.27 -1.76
C GLY A 250 4.23 -7.74 -0.35
N LEU A 251 4.71 -6.84 0.51
CA LEU A 251 5.10 -7.07 1.89
C LEU A 251 3.94 -6.77 2.86
N THR A 252 3.24 -5.65 2.68
CA THR A 252 2.11 -5.22 3.53
C THR A 252 0.93 -6.18 3.45
N THR A 253 0.75 -6.88 2.32
CA THR A 253 -0.31 -7.88 2.14
C THR A 253 0.06 -9.30 2.58
N ILE A 254 1.30 -9.54 3.03
CA ILE A 254 1.69 -10.85 3.59
C ILE A 254 0.92 -11.08 4.89
N ARG A 255 0.37 -12.28 5.04
CA ARG A 255 -0.39 -12.68 6.23
C ARG A 255 0.36 -13.76 7.03
N ASP A 256 0.25 -13.71 8.36
CA ASP A 256 0.73 -14.77 9.26
C ASP A 256 -0.39 -15.67 9.80
N SER A 257 -1.65 -15.31 9.54
CA SER A 257 -2.85 -16.11 9.76
C SER A 257 -3.95 -15.68 8.76
N ALA A 258 -5.21 -16.05 8.97
CA ALA A 258 -6.28 -15.71 8.02
C ALA A 258 -6.47 -14.19 7.81
N SER A 259 -6.25 -13.37 8.84
CA SER A 259 -6.59 -11.95 8.85
C SER A 259 -5.55 -11.03 9.51
N SER A 260 -4.35 -11.55 9.84
CA SER A 260 -3.29 -10.77 10.49
C SER A 260 -2.13 -10.49 9.53
N TYR A 261 -1.65 -9.25 9.55
CA TYR A 261 -0.67 -8.69 8.62
C TYR A 261 0.60 -8.23 9.36
N PRO A 262 1.63 -9.10 9.49
CA PRO A 262 2.81 -8.82 10.31
C PRO A 262 3.62 -7.60 9.87
N ALA A 263 3.63 -7.26 8.58
CA ALA A 263 4.36 -6.08 8.08
C ALA A 263 3.73 -4.78 8.57
N VAL A 264 2.40 -4.73 8.70
CA VAL A 264 1.67 -3.56 9.23
C VAL A 264 2.03 -3.34 10.70
N ALA A 265 2.08 -4.41 11.50
CA ALA A 265 2.53 -4.32 12.90
C ALA A 265 3.99 -3.84 13.03
N GLN A 266 4.88 -4.26 12.12
CA GLN A 266 6.25 -3.77 12.07
C GLN A 266 6.35 -2.29 11.70
N LEU A 267 5.51 -1.81 10.78
CA LEU A 267 5.42 -0.39 10.42
C LEU A 267 4.90 0.47 11.59
N GLN A 268 3.91 0.01 12.35
CA GLN A 268 3.45 0.71 13.56
C GLN A 268 4.57 0.83 14.60
N SER A 269 5.29 -0.26 14.87
CA SER A 269 6.45 -0.22 15.78
C SER A 269 7.54 0.72 15.27
N LEU A 270 7.81 0.72 13.96
CA LEU A 270 8.80 1.59 13.35
C LEU A 270 8.38 3.08 13.43
N ALA A 271 7.09 3.39 13.24
CA ALA A 271 6.56 4.75 13.40
C ALA A 271 6.81 5.28 14.82
N ALA A 272 6.52 4.47 15.84
CA ALA A 272 6.79 4.81 17.23
C ALA A 272 8.28 5.05 17.49
N ASP A 273 9.17 4.20 16.98
CA ASP A 273 10.62 4.39 17.12
C ASP A 273 11.11 5.67 16.42
N VAL A 274 10.63 5.94 15.21
CA VAL A 274 10.93 7.19 14.46
C VAL A 274 10.43 8.41 15.23
N ARG A 275 9.24 8.35 15.85
CA ARG A 275 8.72 9.42 16.71
C ARG A 275 9.67 9.73 17.86
N THR A 276 10.27 8.72 18.49
CA THR A 276 11.21 8.96 19.60
C THR A 276 12.45 9.76 19.18
N ILE A 277 12.83 9.69 17.90
CA ILE A 277 13.99 10.37 17.33
C ILE A 277 13.62 11.78 16.84
N LEU A 278 12.55 11.89 16.05
CA LEU A 278 12.18 13.12 15.35
C LEU A 278 11.26 14.04 16.18
N GLY A 279 10.65 13.52 17.23
CA GLY A 279 9.75 14.27 18.09
C GLY A 279 8.38 14.57 17.46
N PRO A 280 7.52 15.33 18.16
CA PRO A 280 6.12 15.53 17.75
C PRO A 280 5.92 16.55 16.63
N SER A 281 6.96 17.33 16.28
CA SER A 281 6.84 18.36 15.24
C SER A 281 6.87 17.80 13.81
N THR A 282 7.59 16.71 13.60
CA THR A 282 7.72 16.08 12.28
C THR A 282 6.49 15.23 11.98
N LYS A 283 5.87 15.40 10.81
CA LYS A 283 4.73 14.57 10.41
C LYS A 283 5.21 13.21 9.90
N ILE A 284 4.73 12.12 10.48
CA ILE A 284 5.14 10.75 10.13
C ILE A 284 4.03 10.07 9.34
N SER A 285 4.37 9.38 8.26
CA SER A 285 3.41 8.56 7.50
C SER A 285 4.10 7.44 6.72
N TYR A 286 3.31 6.64 6.01
CA TYR A 286 3.70 5.64 5.02
C TYR A 286 3.11 6.06 3.66
N ALA A 287 3.89 5.96 2.59
CA ALA A 287 3.45 6.27 1.23
C ALA A 287 2.91 4.99 0.55
N ALA A 288 1.62 4.76 0.67
CA ALA A 288 1.00 3.58 0.09
C ALA A 288 0.92 3.69 -1.43
N ASP A 289 1.16 2.59 -2.14
CA ASP A 289 0.80 2.46 -3.55
C ASP A 289 -0.71 2.73 -3.75
N TRP A 290 -1.08 3.41 -4.83
CA TRP A 290 -2.50 3.72 -5.15
C TRP A 290 -3.42 2.49 -5.20
N SER A 291 -2.86 1.28 -5.41
CA SER A 291 -3.61 0.02 -5.42
C SER A 291 -3.57 -0.75 -4.09
N GLU A 292 -2.93 -0.24 -3.04
CA GLU A 292 -2.88 -0.90 -1.71
C GLU A 292 -3.61 -0.14 -0.60
N TYR A 293 -3.67 1.20 -0.65
CA TYR A 293 -4.09 2.04 0.48
C TYR A 293 -5.49 1.70 1.05
N PHE A 294 -6.39 1.26 0.17
CA PHE A 294 -7.83 1.11 0.43
C PHE A 294 -8.23 -0.27 0.95
N GLY A 295 -7.32 -1.24 0.95
CA GLY A 295 -7.58 -2.60 1.42
C GLY A 295 -6.94 -3.68 0.56
N HIS A 296 -6.78 -4.86 1.14
CA HIS A 296 -6.27 -6.05 0.49
C HIS A 296 -7.45 -6.93 0.06
N GLN A 297 -7.49 -7.23 -1.23
CA GLN A 297 -8.52 -8.03 -1.89
C GLN A 297 -7.83 -9.19 -2.62
N PRO A 298 -7.50 -10.30 -1.93
CA PRO A 298 -6.72 -11.37 -2.53
C PRO A 298 -7.50 -12.02 -3.69
N ALA A 299 -6.82 -12.17 -4.83
CA ALA A 299 -7.35 -12.86 -6.01
C ALA A 299 -7.30 -14.40 -5.86
N ASP A 300 -7.56 -14.93 -4.66
CA ASP A 300 -7.56 -16.37 -4.33
C ASP A 300 -8.96 -16.99 -4.36
N GLY A 301 -9.98 -16.20 -4.77
CA GLY A 301 -11.37 -16.63 -4.85
C GLY A 301 -12.09 -16.66 -3.51
N SER A 302 -11.44 -16.24 -2.42
CA SER A 302 -12.09 -16.07 -1.11
C SER A 302 -13.24 -15.07 -1.16
N GLY A 303 -13.08 -13.97 -1.92
CA GLY A 303 -13.94 -12.80 -1.81
C GLY A 303 -13.58 -11.93 -0.61
N ASP A 304 -12.44 -12.16 0.03
CA ASP A 304 -11.98 -11.38 1.17
C ASP A 304 -11.78 -9.90 0.80
N VAL A 305 -12.22 -9.00 1.68
CA VAL A 305 -11.81 -7.59 1.70
C VAL A 305 -11.29 -7.27 3.09
N PHE A 306 -10.01 -6.95 3.21
CA PHE A 306 -9.43 -6.55 4.49
C PHE A 306 -8.88 -5.14 4.39
N PHE A 307 -9.33 -4.23 5.25
CA PHE A 307 -8.72 -2.91 5.40
C PHE A 307 -7.41 -3.02 6.22
N HIS A 308 -6.48 -3.81 5.70
CA HIS A 308 -5.29 -4.28 6.38
C HIS A 308 -4.35 -3.16 6.87
N LEU A 309 -4.40 -1.98 6.25
CA LEU A 309 -3.62 -0.81 6.65
C LEU A 309 -4.32 0.08 7.69
N ASP A 310 -5.59 -0.16 8.01
CA ASP A 310 -6.31 0.64 9.02
C ASP A 310 -5.65 0.66 10.40
N PRO A 311 -5.04 -0.44 10.90
CA PRO A 311 -4.25 -0.37 12.14
C PRO A 311 -3.12 0.66 12.06
N LEU A 312 -2.46 0.81 10.91
CA LEU A 312 -1.42 1.81 10.69
C LEU A 312 -2.03 3.21 10.51
N TRP A 313 -3.09 3.36 9.71
CA TRP A 313 -3.74 4.65 9.48
C TRP A 313 -4.39 5.24 10.73
N ALA A 314 -4.92 4.39 11.60
CA ALA A 314 -5.49 4.78 12.89
C ALA A 314 -4.43 4.98 13.97
N ASP A 315 -3.18 4.59 13.73
CA ASP A 315 -2.11 4.72 14.71
C ASP A 315 -1.90 6.20 15.10
N ALA A 316 -1.68 6.44 16.39
CA ALA A 316 -1.46 7.79 16.90
C ALA A 316 -0.17 8.41 16.37
N GLU A 317 0.80 7.59 15.98
CA GLU A 317 2.09 8.05 15.46
C GLU A 317 2.05 8.40 13.98
N ILE A 318 1.01 7.98 13.26
CA ILE A 318 0.78 8.34 11.86
C ILE A 318 -0.07 9.61 11.77
N ASP A 319 0.45 10.63 11.09
CA ASP A 319 -0.17 11.95 11.04
C ASP A 319 -1.12 12.14 9.86
N PHE A 320 -0.90 11.43 8.75
CA PHE A 320 -1.69 11.52 7.52
C PHE A 320 -1.67 10.20 6.76
N VAL A 321 -2.63 9.97 5.87
CA VAL A 321 -2.63 8.85 4.91
C VAL A 321 -1.82 9.29 3.69
N GLY A 322 -0.65 8.66 3.46
CA GLY A 322 0.19 8.92 2.30
C GLY A 322 -0.17 7.98 1.15
N ILE A 323 -0.33 8.53 -0.06
CA ILE A 323 -0.64 7.76 -1.27
C ILE A 323 0.25 8.21 -2.43
N ASP A 324 0.95 7.28 -3.06
CA ASP A 324 1.57 7.49 -4.37
C ASP A 324 0.49 7.34 -5.44
N ASN A 325 -0.15 8.47 -5.77
CA ASN A 325 -1.36 8.54 -6.57
C ASN A 325 -1.07 8.51 -8.08
N TYR A 326 -1.13 7.30 -8.62
CA TYR A 326 -1.01 7.02 -10.05
C TYR A 326 -2.28 6.40 -10.65
N MET A 327 -3.44 6.73 -10.10
CA MET A 327 -4.72 6.24 -10.60
C MET A 327 -5.00 6.75 -12.02
N PRO A 328 -5.50 5.90 -12.94
CA PRO A 328 -5.79 6.33 -14.31
C PRO A 328 -6.90 7.38 -14.35
N ILE A 329 -6.72 8.42 -15.15
CA ILE A 329 -7.72 9.49 -15.36
C ILE A 329 -8.14 9.60 -16.83
N SER A 330 -7.96 8.53 -17.61
CA SER A 330 -8.48 8.38 -18.97
C SER A 330 -8.50 6.91 -19.44
N ASP A 331 -9.29 6.61 -20.47
CA ASP A 331 -9.25 5.34 -21.25
C ASP A 331 -9.19 5.64 -22.76
N TRP A 332 -8.36 6.61 -23.14
CA TRP A 332 -8.35 7.19 -24.49
C TRP A 332 -7.62 6.30 -25.51
N ARG A 333 -8.08 6.29 -26.78
CA ARG A 333 -7.52 5.43 -27.85
C ARG A 333 -7.21 6.25 -29.11
N ASP A 334 -6.76 5.60 -30.17
CA ASP A 334 -6.60 6.27 -31.48
C ASP A 334 -7.95 6.38 -32.18
N GLY A 335 -8.14 7.45 -32.95
CA GLY A 335 -9.36 7.70 -33.71
C GLY A 335 -10.52 8.21 -32.86
N PHE A 336 -11.74 8.13 -33.42
CA PHE A 336 -12.97 8.61 -32.78
C PHE A 336 -14.00 7.49 -32.55
N GLU A 337 -13.61 6.24 -32.80
CA GLU A 337 -14.50 5.08 -32.67
C GLU A 337 -14.57 4.55 -31.24
N HIS A 338 -13.65 4.96 -30.34
CA HIS A 338 -13.65 4.55 -28.94
C HIS A 338 -14.74 5.28 -28.13
N LEU A 339 -15.17 4.65 -27.02
CA LEU A 339 -16.31 5.09 -26.22
C LEU A 339 -16.19 6.53 -25.71
N ASP A 340 -15.00 6.98 -25.32
CA ASP A 340 -14.77 8.32 -24.77
C ASP A 340 -14.94 9.42 -25.83
N ALA A 341 -14.50 9.17 -27.07
CA ALA A 341 -14.75 10.08 -28.19
C ALA A 341 -16.23 10.07 -28.60
N GLN A 342 -16.87 8.89 -28.60
CA GLN A 342 -18.31 8.77 -28.86
C GLN A 342 -19.16 9.46 -27.79
N ALA A 343 -18.66 9.56 -26.55
CA ALA A 343 -19.28 10.33 -25.48
C ALA A 343 -19.16 11.86 -25.67
N GLY A 344 -18.46 12.32 -26.72
CA GLY A 344 -18.37 13.72 -27.13
C GLY A 344 -17.13 14.45 -26.60
N TRP A 345 -16.20 13.76 -25.94
CA TRP A 345 -14.94 14.38 -25.53
C TRP A 345 -14.05 14.67 -26.74
N PRO A 346 -13.49 15.88 -26.86
CA PRO A 346 -12.79 16.28 -28.08
C PRO A 346 -11.34 15.78 -28.16
N ALA A 347 -10.70 15.56 -27.01
CA ALA A 347 -9.30 15.13 -26.92
C ALA A 347 -8.98 14.60 -25.51
N ILE A 348 -7.92 13.80 -25.42
CA ILE A 348 -7.35 13.34 -24.14
C ILE A 348 -6.84 14.49 -23.26
N TYR A 349 -6.46 15.62 -23.86
CA TYR A 349 -5.97 16.81 -23.16
C TYR A 349 -7.10 17.66 -22.56
N ASP A 350 -8.36 17.34 -22.88
CA ASP A 350 -9.49 18.10 -22.36
C ASP A 350 -9.56 18.00 -20.84
N ARG A 351 -9.51 19.15 -20.17
CA ARG A 351 -9.44 19.20 -18.72
C ARG A 351 -10.71 18.65 -18.07
N ALA A 352 -11.89 18.91 -18.65
CA ALA A 352 -13.14 18.42 -18.10
C ALA A 352 -13.25 16.90 -18.27
N TYR A 353 -12.74 16.34 -19.37
CA TYR A 353 -12.59 14.90 -19.55
C TYR A 353 -11.74 14.29 -18.44
N LEU A 354 -10.50 14.79 -18.27
CA LEU A 354 -9.56 14.27 -17.27
C LEU A 354 -10.12 14.43 -15.84
N GLN A 355 -10.72 15.59 -15.51
CA GLN A 355 -11.32 15.83 -14.19
C GLN A 355 -12.53 14.93 -13.91
N SER A 356 -13.37 14.66 -14.91
CA SER A 356 -14.49 13.72 -14.76
C SER A 356 -14.05 12.28 -14.48
N ASN A 357 -12.79 11.97 -14.76
CA ASN A 357 -12.18 10.67 -14.49
C ASN A 357 -11.33 10.67 -13.20
N VAL A 358 -11.28 11.73 -12.39
CA VAL A 358 -10.55 11.69 -11.10
C VAL A 358 -11.30 10.81 -10.10
N GLU A 359 -12.59 11.08 -9.88
CA GLU A 359 -13.53 10.22 -9.15
C GLU A 359 -14.61 9.68 -10.12
N GLY A 360 -14.14 9.04 -11.22
CA GLY A 360 -14.99 8.49 -12.28
C GLY A 360 -14.19 7.61 -13.24
N GLY A 361 -14.84 6.88 -14.14
CA GLY A 361 -14.18 6.03 -15.14
C GLY A 361 -13.62 4.72 -14.56
N GLU A 362 -12.48 4.25 -15.12
CA GLU A 362 -11.83 3.02 -14.65
C GLU A 362 -11.45 3.13 -13.18
N GLY A 363 -11.81 2.12 -12.37
CA GLY A 363 -11.53 2.09 -10.93
C GLY A 363 -12.52 2.84 -10.04
N PHE A 364 -13.55 3.45 -10.65
CA PHE A 364 -14.65 4.09 -9.94
C PHE A 364 -16.00 3.59 -10.49
N ASP A 365 -16.32 3.90 -11.74
CA ASP A 365 -17.58 3.48 -12.36
C ASP A 365 -17.52 2.02 -12.82
N TRP A 366 -16.37 1.59 -13.33
CA TRP A 366 -16.19 0.30 -13.98
C TRP A 366 -14.74 -0.21 -13.92
N PHE A 367 -14.55 -1.49 -14.25
CA PHE A 367 -13.24 -2.12 -14.43
C PHE A 367 -13.23 -3.02 -15.67
N TYR A 368 -12.03 -3.45 -16.09
CA TYR A 368 -11.85 -4.48 -17.12
C TYR A 368 -11.55 -5.83 -16.48
N ALA A 369 -12.37 -6.85 -16.75
CA ALA A 369 -12.20 -8.19 -16.19
C ALA A 369 -11.05 -8.98 -16.84
N SER A 370 -10.63 -8.57 -18.04
CA SER A 370 -9.55 -9.20 -18.79
C SER A 370 -8.88 -8.21 -19.75
N GLN A 371 -7.72 -8.59 -20.29
CA GLN A 371 -7.10 -7.82 -21.36
C GLN A 371 -7.98 -7.76 -22.62
N ALA A 372 -8.70 -8.84 -22.94
CA ALA A 372 -9.62 -8.86 -24.08
C ALA A 372 -10.78 -7.86 -23.90
N ASP A 373 -11.29 -7.74 -22.66
CA ASP A 373 -12.31 -6.73 -22.33
C ASP A 373 -11.75 -5.31 -22.43
N ARG A 374 -10.51 -5.10 -21.99
CA ARG A 374 -9.81 -3.84 -22.17
C ARG A 374 -9.67 -3.52 -23.66
N ASP A 375 -9.23 -4.46 -24.50
CA ASP A 375 -9.06 -4.22 -25.94
C ASP A 375 -10.39 -3.89 -26.63
N ALA A 376 -11.49 -4.51 -26.21
CA ALA A 376 -12.84 -4.30 -26.74
C ALA A 376 -13.62 -3.12 -26.12
N GLN A 377 -13.08 -2.47 -25.07
CA GLN A 377 -13.82 -1.52 -24.21
C GLN A 377 -15.10 -2.11 -23.57
N ASN A 378 -15.06 -3.40 -23.19
CA ASN A 378 -16.11 -4.03 -22.39
C ASN A 378 -15.97 -3.61 -20.92
N ARG A 379 -16.56 -2.46 -20.57
CA ARG A 379 -16.50 -1.88 -19.21
C ARG A 379 -17.51 -2.56 -18.28
N THR A 380 -17.03 -3.27 -17.26
CA THR A 380 -17.88 -3.94 -16.26
C THR A 380 -18.14 -2.99 -15.08
N PRO A 381 -19.42 -2.67 -14.75
CA PRO A 381 -19.73 -1.80 -13.62
C PRO A 381 -19.18 -2.31 -12.28
N ILE A 382 -18.68 -1.40 -11.44
CA ILE A 382 -18.30 -1.71 -10.06
C ILE A 382 -19.53 -1.54 -9.17
N THR A 383 -20.02 -2.65 -8.62
CA THR A 383 -21.18 -2.71 -7.73
C THR A 383 -20.94 -3.72 -6.60
N ASP A 384 -21.32 -3.35 -5.39
CA ASP A 384 -21.28 -4.20 -4.20
C ASP A 384 -22.60 -4.96 -3.97
N GLY A 385 -23.57 -4.77 -4.86
CA GLY A 385 -24.83 -5.51 -4.86
C GLY A 385 -25.66 -5.22 -3.61
N ASP A 386 -25.96 -6.26 -2.83
CA ASP A 386 -26.94 -6.20 -1.74
C ASP A 386 -26.55 -5.24 -0.59
N TYR A 387 -25.25 -4.95 -0.42
CA TYR A 387 -24.78 -4.05 0.64
C TYR A 387 -24.67 -2.58 0.18
N GLY A 388 -24.58 -2.32 -1.11
CA GLY A 388 -24.51 -0.96 -1.67
C GLY A 388 -23.27 -0.15 -1.28
N GLU A 389 -22.18 -0.81 -0.84
CA GLU A 389 -20.91 -0.16 -0.47
C GLU A 389 -19.90 -0.27 -1.62
N ASP A 390 -20.29 0.15 -2.83
CA ASP A 390 -19.46 0.06 -4.03
C ASP A 390 -18.04 0.61 -3.82
N TRP A 391 -17.92 1.63 -2.97
CA TRP A 391 -16.68 2.33 -2.64
C TRP A 391 -15.55 1.41 -2.15
N ILE A 392 -15.85 0.27 -1.52
CA ILE A 392 -14.80 -0.66 -1.05
C ILE A 392 -14.04 -1.30 -2.22
N TRP A 393 -14.66 -1.34 -3.40
CA TRP A 393 -14.09 -1.89 -4.64
C TRP A 393 -13.54 -0.80 -5.56
N ARG A 394 -13.74 0.48 -5.21
CA ARG A 394 -13.34 1.64 -6.02
C ARG A 394 -12.06 2.24 -5.45
N PHE A 395 -10.91 1.85 -5.98
CA PHE A 395 -9.63 2.41 -5.55
C PHE A 395 -9.52 3.93 -5.79
N LYS A 396 -10.42 4.55 -6.55
CA LYS A 396 -10.51 6.02 -6.75
C LYS A 396 -11.49 6.73 -5.84
N ASP A 397 -12.32 6.01 -5.09
CA ASP A 397 -13.34 6.60 -4.22
C ASP A 397 -12.75 7.02 -2.88
N LEU A 398 -11.76 7.92 -2.94
CA LEU A 398 -11.06 8.48 -1.78
C LEU A 398 -12.04 9.11 -0.79
N ARG A 399 -13.09 9.75 -1.30
CA ARG A 399 -14.09 10.44 -0.48
C ARG A 399 -14.91 9.50 0.37
N SER A 400 -15.44 8.43 -0.21
CA SER A 400 -16.25 7.48 0.54
C SER A 400 -15.36 6.66 1.47
N TRP A 401 -14.19 6.19 1.00
CA TRP A 401 -13.20 5.54 1.86
C TRP A 401 -12.86 6.41 3.08
N TRP A 402 -12.57 7.69 2.88
CA TRP A 402 -12.21 8.57 3.97
C TRP A 402 -13.35 8.86 4.97
N ARG A 403 -14.62 8.86 4.52
CA ARG A 403 -15.80 9.25 5.33
C ARG A 403 -16.57 8.10 5.95
N GLU A 404 -16.42 6.90 5.41
CA GLU A 404 -17.22 5.76 5.84
C GLU A 404 -16.52 4.96 6.92
N SER A 405 -17.31 4.26 7.73
CA SER A 405 -16.75 3.29 8.66
C SER A 405 -16.29 2.06 7.88
N HIS A 406 -15.05 1.63 8.11
CA HIS A 406 -14.50 0.46 7.42
C HIS A 406 -14.90 -0.83 8.09
N HIS A 407 -15.25 -1.84 7.30
CA HIS A 407 -15.65 -3.16 7.78
C HIS A 407 -14.98 -4.25 6.95
N ASP A 408 -14.11 -5.04 7.58
CA ASP A 408 -13.55 -6.21 6.92
C ASP A 408 -14.67 -7.17 6.46
N ARG A 409 -14.39 -7.85 5.34
CA ARG A 409 -15.29 -8.80 4.68
C ARG A 409 -14.60 -10.13 4.38
N PRO A 410 -14.33 -10.99 5.38
CA PRO A 410 -13.89 -12.34 5.09
C PRO A 410 -14.99 -13.08 4.32
N ALA A 411 -14.59 -13.79 3.28
CA ALA A 411 -15.48 -14.46 2.35
C ALA A 411 -16.56 -13.55 1.74
N GLY A 412 -16.30 -12.25 1.62
CA GLY A 412 -17.24 -11.26 1.09
C GLY A 412 -18.36 -10.84 2.04
N MET A 413 -18.33 -11.27 3.31
CA MET A 413 -19.39 -10.98 4.29
C MET A 413 -19.02 -9.82 5.23
N ARG A 414 -19.85 -8.77 5.31
CA ARG A 414 -19.60 -7.61 6.19
C ARG A 414 -19.67 -7.99 7.67
N LEU A 415 -18.54 -7.95 8.39
CA LEU A 415 -18.46 -8.35 9.79
C LEU A 415 -19.08 -7.34 10.78
N GLY A 416 -19.64 -7.88 11.86
CA GLY A 416 -19.73 -7.19 13.15
C GLY A 416 -19.84 -8.09 14.35
N ILE A 417 -19.38 -7.69 15.53
CA ILE A 417 -19.33 -8.59 16.69
C ILE A 417 -20.54 -8.34 17.59
N ALA A 418 -21.19 -9.40 18.06
CA ALA A 418 -22.20 -9.30 19.11
C ALA A 418 -21.54 -9.16 20.49
N THR A 419 -21.84 -8.09 21.23
CA THR A 419 -21.29 -7.89 22.59
C THR A 419 -22.16 -8.54 23.67
N GLN A 420 -21.53 -9.29 24.59
CA GLN A 420 -22.05 -9.50 25.94
C GLN A 420 -21.68 -8.27 26.77
N GLY A 421 -22.59 -7.76 27.61
CA GLY A 421 -22.37 -6.54 28.39
C GLY A 421 -20.98 -6.50 29.06
N ALA A 422 -20.13 -5.60 28.58
CA ALA A 422 -18.81 -5.26 29.10
C ALA A 422 -17.90 -6.43 29.50
N GLU A 423 -17.38 -7.19 28.52
CA GLU A 423 -15.94 -7.57 28.41
C GLU A 423 -15.72 -8.43 27.15
N LEU A 424 -14.57 -8.20 26.49
CA LEU A 424 -14.11 -8.92 25.30
C LEU A 424 -13.78 -10.38 25.66
N LEU A 425 -14.25 -11.34 24.88
CA LEU A 425 -13.57 -12.64 24.78
C LEU A 425 -13.13 -12.82 23.32
N GLY A 426 -11.86 -12.46 23.08
CA GLY A 426 -11.13 -12.91 21.91
C GLY A 426 -10.92 -14.43 21.94
N TRP A 427 -10.38 -14.95 20.84
CA TRP A 427 -9.92 -16.33 20.70
C TRP A 427 -9.11 -16.79 21.93
N ASN A 428 -9.57 -17.84 22.61
CA ASN A 428 -8.81 -18.44 23.72
C ASN A 428 -7.90 -19.57 23.20
N PRO A 429 -6.63 -19.68 23.66
CA PRO A 429 -5.64 -20.59 23.11
C PRO A 429 -5.93 -22.08 23.40
N ILE A 430 -5.50 -22.94 22.47
CA ILE A 430 -5.69 -24.40 22.46
C ILE A 430 -4.80 -25.08 23.52
N GLY A 431 -5.40 -25.79 24.50
CA GLY A 431 -4.67 -26.66 25.42
C GLY A 431 -5.54 -27.45 26.40
N SER A 432 -5.33 -28.78 26.43
CA SER A 432 -5.93 -29.84 27.27
C SER A 432 -7.46 -29.89 27.37
N GLY A 433 -8.07 -30.91 26.73
CA GLY A 433 -9.51 -31.10 26.64
C GLY A 433 -10.22 -31.40 27.98
N VAL A 434 -11.47 -30.94 28.08
CA VAL A 434 -12.38 -31.19 29.20
C VAL A 434 -13.51 -32.12 28.73
N THR A 435 -13.76 -33.21 29.46
CA THR A 435 -14.91 -34.12 29.21
C THR A 435 -16.13 -33.60 29.96
N LEU A 436 -17.22 -33.24 29.26
CA LEU A 436 -18.46 -32.80 29.89
C LEU A 436 -19.46 -33.97 29.96
N ALA A 437 -19.72 -34.47 31.17
CA ALA A 437 -20.74 -35.49 31.42
C ALA A 437 -22.14 -34.86 31.63
N ALA A 438 -23.19 -35.62 31.28
CA ALA A 438 -24.59 -35.20 31.34
C ALA A 438 -25.00 -34.69 32.74
N GLY A 439 -25.70 -33.54 32.78
CA GLY A 439 -26.34 -33.00 33.99
C GLY A 439 -25.69 -31.78 34.66
N SER A 440 -24.68 -31.14 34.06
CA SER A 440 -24.10 -29.89 34.57
C SER A 440 -24.56 -28.68 33.74
N GLY A 441 -25.25 -27.74 34.40
CA GLY A 441 -25.77 -26.53 33.76
C GLY A 441 -24.68 -25.53 33.35
N SER A 442 -25.05 -24.62 32.44
CA SER A 442 -24.38 -23.36 32.05
C SER A 442 -22.85 -23.37 32.10
N HIS A 443 -22.19 -23.60 30.96
CA HIS A 443 -20.73 -23.55 30.88
C HIS A 443 -20.29 -22.23 30.21
N ARG A 444 -19.36 -21.52 30.84
CA ARG A 444 -18.78 -20.28 30.30
C ARG A 444 -17.57 -20.62 29.43
N GLY A 445 -17.67 -20.34 28.13
CA GLY A 445 -16.55 -20.33 27.18
C GLY A 445 -15.83 -21.66 26.96
N PHE A 446 -15.65 -22.08 25.72
CA PHE A 446 -14.71 -23.16 25.43
C PHE A 446 -13.28 -22.61 25.58
N THR A 447 -12.64 -22.88 26.71
CA THR A 447 -11.21 -22.55 26.91
C THR A 447 -10.28 -23.63 26.34
N ALA A 448 -10.85 -24.72 25.81
CA ALA A 448 -10.21 -25.86 25.15
C ALA A 448 -11.28 -26.65 24.36
N PRO A 449 -10.89 -27.54 23.41
CA PRO A 449 -11.83 -28.46 22.78
C PRO A 449 -12.60 -29.27 23.83
N ALA A 450 -13.92 -29.33 23.70
CA ALA A 450 -14.81 -29.99 24.65
C ALA A 450 -15.51 -31.17 24.01
N LEU A 451 -15.41 -32.33 24.65
CA LEU A 451 -16.19 -33.50 24.26
C LEU A 451 -17.60 -33.35 24.84
N ILE A 452 -18.60 -33.25 23.97
CA ILE A 452 -20.00 -33.07 24.33
C ILE A 452 -20.72 -34.39 24.07
N ALA A 453 -21.18 -35.05 25.13
CA ALA A 453 -21.90 -36.32 25.05
C ALA A 453 -23.42 -36.13 25.15
N SER A 454 -24.17 -36.95 24.42
CA SER A 454 -25.61 -37.05 24.52
C SER A 454 -26.01 -37.67 25.87
N GLY A 455 -26.96 -37.06 26.56
CA GLY A 455 -27.61 -37.62 27.74
C GLY A 455 -28.73 -38.63 27.43
N GLY A 456 -28.87 -39.09 26.18
CA GLY A 456 -29.91 -40.06 25.78
C GLY A 456 -31.23 -39.44 25.29
N ALA A 457 -31.22 -38.14 25.03
CA ALA A 457 -32.31 -37.44 24.33
C ALA A 457 -31.79 -37.07 22.94
N THR A 458 -32.68 -36.91 21.96
CA THR A 458 -32.26 -36.75 20.55
C THR A 458 -31.33 -35.54 20.29
N TRP A 459 -31.31 -34.54 21.17
CA TRP A 459 -30.47 -33.33 21.09
C TRP A 459 -29.90 -32.98 22.47
N HIS A 460 -28.60 -32.72 22.52
CA HIS A 460 -27.89 -32.19 23.70
C HIS A 460 -26.91 -31.11 23.23
N GLY A 461 -27.23 -29.85 23.45
CA GLY A 461 -26.36 -28.72 23.09
C GLY A 461 -25.65 -28.14 24.29
N ALA A 462 -24.33 -27.92 24.18
CA ALA A 462 -23.61 -27.07 25.12
C ALA A 462 -23.79 -25.60 24.71
N THR A 463 -24.08 -24.74 25.68
CA THR A 463 -24.18 -23.28 25.50
C THR A 463 -22.89 -22.65 26.00
N PRO A 464 -22.07 -21.99 25.17
CA PRO A 464 -20.82 -21.36 25.60
C PRO A 464 -21.06 -20.01 26.30
N GLY A 465 -22.22 -19.38 26.09
CA GLY A 465 -22.58 -18.09 26.67
C GLY A 465 -23.97 -17.62 26.25
N PHE A 466 -24.40 -16.50 26.84
CA PHE A 466 -25.63 -15.80 26.49
C PHE A 466 -25.32 -14.52 25.72
N PHE A 467 -26.04 -14.26 24.64
CA PHE A 467 -25.80 -13.16 23.72
C PHE A 467 -26.99 -12.20 23.71
N SER A 468 -26.73 -10.93 23.42
CA SER A 468 -27.78 -9.94 23.22
C SER A 468 -27.83 -9.56 21.74
N PHE A 469 -29.00 -9.71 21.13
CA PHE A 469 -29.25 -9.28 19.76
C PHE A 469 -30.51 -8.42 19.71
N ALA A 470 -30.42 -7.30 18.99
CA ALA A 470 -31.54 -6.41 18.73
C ALA A 470 -32.38 -6.91 17.55
N GLY A 471 -33.67 -6.58 17.55
CA GLY A 471 -34.55 -6.85 16.42
C GLY A 471 -34.11 -6.04 15.20
N GLY A 472 -34.05 -6.69 14.03
CA GLY A 472 -33.53 -6.14 12.78
C GLY A 472 -32.04 -6.38 12.54
N GLU A 473 -31.32 -6.98 13.49
CA GLU A 473 -29.94 -7.42 13.27
C GLU A 473 -29.91 -8.70 12.44
N ARG A 474 -28.93 -8.81 11.54
CA ARG A 474 -28.58 -10.08 10.88
C ARG A 474 -27.33 -10.64 11.53
N VAL A 475 -27.34 -11.93 11.86
CA VAL A 475 -26.27 -12.56 12.65
C VAL A 475 -25.73 -13.78 11.90
N ALA A 476 -24.46 -13.73 11.52
CA ALA A 476 -23.69 -14.86 11.02
C ALA A 476 -23.11 -15.66 12.19
N ILE A 477 -23.32 -16.97 12.20
CA ILE A 477 -22.93 -17.86 13.30
C ILE A 477 -22.10 -18.99 12.71
N SER A 478 -20.89 -19.17 13.23
CA SER A 478 -19.98 -20.24 12.80
C SER A 478 -19.63 -21.13 13.99
N ALA A 479 -19.76 -22.44 13.82
CA ALA A 479 -19.45 -23.43 14.85
C ALA A 479 -18.45 -24.47 14.35
N TYR A 480 -17.44 -24.76 15.16
CA TYR A 480 -16.32 -25.62 14.80
C TYR A 480 -16.41 -26.94 15.55
N VAL A 481 -16.47 -28.06 14.85
CA VAL A 481 -16.75 -29.39 15.41
C VAL A 481 -16.05 -30.52 14.65
N SER A 482 -15.48 -31.50 15.36
CA SER A 482 -15.01 -32.75 14.77
C SER A 482 -15.97 -33.89 15.06
N ALA A 483 -15.96 -34.89 14.18
CA ALA A 483 -16.73 -36.11 14.39
C ALA A 483 -16.29 -36.81 15.68
N GLY A 484 -17.25 -37.02 16.58
CA GLY A 484 -17.14 -37.96 17.68
C GLY A 484 -17.90 -39.24 17.37
N SER A 485 -18.25 -40.00 18.42
CA SER A 485 -18.98 -41.26 18.28
C SER A 485 -20.41 -41.11 17.73
N SER A 486 -21.01 -39.91 17.79
CA SER A 486 -22.35 -39.64 17.24
C SER A 486 -22.38 -39.55 15.71
N GLY A 487 -21.28 -39.17 15.06
CA GLY A 487 -21.23 -38.87 13.61
C GLY A 487 -22.09 -37.69 13.15
N LYS A 488 -22.90 -37.08 14.02
CA LYS A 488 -23.81 -35.96 13.71
C LYS A 488 -23.71 -34.86 14.74
N ALA A 489 -23.74 -33.61 14.28
CA ALA A 489 -23.77 -32.43 15.13
C ALA A 489 -24.97 -31.55 14.77
N MET A 490 -25.33 -30.66 15.69
CA MET A 490 -26.33 -29.64 15.43
C MET A 490 -25.86 -28.31 16.01
N LEU A 491 -26.02 -27.25 15.22
CA LEU A 491 -25.84 -25.84 15.61
C LEU A 491 -27.21 -25.21 15.73
N ASP A 492 -27.40 -24.42 16.77
CA ASP A 492 -28.71 -23.96 17.19
C ASP A 492 -28.66 -22.55 17.78
N PHE A 493 -29.61 -21.71 17.35
CA PHE A 493 -29.81 -20.32 17.70
C PHE A 493 -31.15 -20.16 18.39
N ALA A 494 -31.11 -19.96 19.71
CA ALA A 494 -32.29 -20.01 20.56
C ALA A 494 -32.44 -18.74 21.40
N ALA A 495 -33.64 -18.17 21.45
CA ALA A 495 -33.99 -17.14 22.44
C ALA A 495 -34.82 -17.75 23.57
N SER A 496 -34.60 -17.30 24.81
CA SER A 496 -35.42 -17.74 25.94
C SER A 496 -36.92 -17.48 25.69
N GLY A 497 -37.72 -18.55 25.60
CA GLY A 497 -39.17 -18.48 25.38
C GLY A 497 -39.61 -18.36 23.91
N ALA A 498 -38.69 -18.47 22.94
CA ALA A 498 -38.97 -18.48 21.51
C ALA A 498 -38.63 -19.85 20.89
N GLY A 499 -39.15 -20.13 19.68
CA GLY A 499 -38.75 -21.31 18.92
C GLY A 499 -37.29 -21.23 18.48
N ASP A 500 -36.65 -22.38 18.30
CA ASP A 500 -35.24 -22.48 17.95
C ASP A 500 -35.05 -22.40 16.42
N THR A 501 -33.93 -21.85 15.95
CA THR A 501 -33.48 -21.92 14.55
C THR A 501 -32.16 -22.66 14.49
N GLY A 502 -32.01 -23.68 13.66
CA GLY A 502 -30.78 -24.48 13.66
C GLY A 502 -30.58 -25.41 12.49
N VAL A 503 -29.35 -25.93 12.40
CA VAL A 503 -28.84 -26.78 11.32
C VAL A 503 -28.32 -28.09 11.91
N VAL A 504 -28.69 -29.21 11.31
CA VAL A 504 -28.20 -30.54 11.64
C VAL A 504 -27.27 -31.03 10.53
N VAL A 505 -26.09 -31.49 10.89
CA VAL A 505 -25.06 -31.94 9.96
C VAL A 505 -24.62 -33.36 10.24
N ASN A 506 -24.26 -34.07 9.18
CA ASN A 506 -23.62 -35.38 9.23
C ASN A 506 -22.13 -35.21 8.93
N LEU A 507 -21.31 -35.39 9.96
CA LEU A 507 -19.87 -35.17 9.91
C LEU A 507 -19.11 -36.32 9.23
N ALA A 508 -19.76 -37.48 9.07
CA ALA A 508 -19.19 -38.61 8.34
C ALA A 508 -19.37 -38.46 6.82
N THR A 509 -20.47 -37.84 6.37
CA THR A 509 -20.75 -37.64 4.95
C THR A 509 -20.43 -36.23 4.46
N GLY A 510 -20.12 -35.30 5.36
CA GLY A 510 -19.89 -33.89 5.00
C GLY A 510 -21.14 -33.22 4.45
N ALA A 511 -22.33 -33.58 4.94
CA ALA A 511 -23.59 -33.08 4.42
C ALA A 511 -24.47 -32.42 5.50
N ILE A 512 -25.18 -31.36 5.12
CA ILE A 512 -26.28 -30.83 5.92
C ILE A 512 -27.47 -31.79 5.76
N GLU A 513 -27.92 -32.39 6.86
CA GLU A 513 -28.96 -33.42 6.86
C GLU A 513 -30.37 -32.81 7.00
N SER A 514 -30.52 -31.78 7.82
CA SER A 514 -31.79 -31.06 8.00
C SER A 514 -31.57 -29.69 8.64
N TRP A 515 -32.59 -28.83 8.61
CA TRP A 515 -32.62 -27.55 9.30
C TRP A 515 -34.05 -27.25 9.75
N PHE A 516 -34.20 -26.33 10.70
CA PHE A 516 -35.49 -25.87 11.19
C PHE A 516 -35.39 -24.38 11.53
N GLU A 517 -36.52 -23.69 11.41
CA GLU A 517 -36.59 -22.25 11.56
C GLU A 517 -37.65 -21.91 12.62
N GLY A 518 -37.21 -21.19 13.65
CA GLY A 518 -38.05 -20.57 14.66
C GLY A 518 -38.50 -19.18 14.20
N PRO A 519 -38.76 -18.24 15.12
CA PRO A 519 -39.18 -16.89 14.77
C PRO A 519 -38.07 -16.07 14.10
N ASN A 520 -36.80 -16.43 14.26
CA ASN A 520 -35.66 -15.78 13.60
C ASN A 520 -35.27 -16.60 12.35
N PRO A 521 -35.68 -16.21 11.14
CA PRO A 521 -35.51 -17.04 9.95
C PRO A 521 -34.05 -17.14 9.52
N MET A 522 -33.70 -18.29 8.96
CA MET A 522 -32.35 -18.57 8.48
C MET A 522 -32.19 -18.06 7.04
N VAL A 523 -31.17 -17.25 6.81
CA VAL A 523 -30.85 -16.66 5.50
C VAL A 523 -29.99 -17.63 4.69
N SER A 524 -28.95 -18.19 5.32
CA SER A 524 -28.03 -19.12 4.67
C SER A 524 -27.48 -20.14 5.66
N LYS A 525 -26.93 -21.23 5.13
CA LYS A 525 -26.23 -22.27 5.89
C LYS A 525 -25.21 -22.99 5.03
N ALA A 526 -24.07 -23.33 5.60
CA ALA A 526 -23.01 -24.08 4.93
C ALA A 526 -22.33 -25.05 5.90
N LEU A 527 -21.65 -26.04 5.33
CA LEU A 527 -20.79 -26.98 6.04
C LEU A 527 -19.47 -27.07 5.28
N VAL A 528 -18.36 -26.74 5.95
CA VAL A 528 -17.02 -26.65 5.35
C VAL A 528 -16.09 -27.62 6.06
N ASP A 529 -15.36 -28.44 5.29
CA ASP A 529 -14.30 -29.31 5.82
C ASP A 529 -13.00 -28.51 5.94
N LEU A 530 -12.39 -28.50 7.12
CA LEU A 530 -11.11 -27.85 7.44
C LEU A 530 -10.00 -28.87 7.72
N GLY A 531 -10.13 -30.10 7.21
CA GLY A 531 -9.13 -31.15 7.40
C GLY A 531 -9.32 -31.93 8.71
N GLY A 532 -10.54 -32.43 8.93
CA GLY A 532 -10.90 -33.21 10.13
C GLY A 532 -11.59 -32.42 11.24
N VAL A 533 -11.72 -31.10 11.06
CA VAL A 533 -12.65 -30.22 11.79
C VAL A 533 -13.63 -29.67 10.77
N TRP A 534 -14.91 -29.64 11.11
CA TRP A 534 -15.97 -29.09 10.30
C TRP A 534 -16.38 -27.72 10.83
N ARG A 535 -16.58 -26.75 9.93
CA ARG A 535 -17.23 -25.47 10.23
C ARG A 535 -18.67 -25.52 9.75
N ILE A 536 -19.61 -25.36 10.67
CA ILE A 536 -21.04 -25.20 10.40
C ILE A 536 -21.32 -23.69 10.39
N ASP A 537 -21.76 -23.16 9.27
CA ASP A 537 -22.14 -21.75 9.13
C ASP A 537 -23.66 -21.62 9.05
N MET A 538 -24.21 -20.61 9.71
CA MET A 538 -25.64 -20.26 9.70
C MET A 538 -25.80 -18.75 9.81
N VAL A 539 -26.54 -18.12 8.88
CA VAL A 539 -26.93 -16.71 8.97
C VAL A 539 -28.39 -16.61 9.35
N VAL A 540 -28.74 -15.77 10.31
CA VAL A 540 -30.10 -15.63 10.85
C VAL A 540 -30.50 -14.15 10.91
N ASP A 541 -31.73 -13.84 10.49
CA ASP A 541 -32.34 -12.53 10.73
C ASP A 541 -33.02 -12.51 12.10
N VAL A 542 -32.58 -11.63 13.00
CA VAL A 542 -33.13 -11.49 14.35
C VAL A 542 -34.41 -10.67 14.27
N THR A 543 -35.56 -11.34 14.37
CA THR A 543 -36.87 -10.68 14.39
C THR A 543 -37.33 -10.40 15.83
N VAL A 544 -36.88 -11.21 16.79
CA VAL A 544 -37.22 -11.08 18.21
C VAL A 544 -36.02 -10.53 18.96
N ALA A 545 -36.08 -9.27 19.41
CA ALA A 545 -35.05 -8.72 20.26
C ALA A 545 -35.00 -9.48 21.61
N ALA A 546 -33.83 -9.92 22.04
CA ALA A 546 -33.66 -10.56 23.35
C ALA A 546 -32.24 -10.37 23.89
N SER A 547 -32.13 -10.26 25.21
CA SER A 547 -30.84 -10.13 25.90
C SER A 547 -30.20 -11.46 26.29
N ASN A 548 -30.87 -12.59 26.00
CA ASN A 548 -30.49 -13.94 26.42
C ASN A 548 -30.65 -14.95 25.27
N TYR A 549 -29.97 -14.70 24.15
CA TYR A 549 -29.78 -15.69 23.11
C TYR A 549 -28.77 -16.75 23.53
N GLN A 550 -29.07 -18.01 23.24
CA GLN A 550 -28.19 -19.15 23.42
C GLN A 550 -27.75 -19.61 22.03
N LEU A 551 -26.44 -19.67 21.81
CA LEU A 551 -25.85 -20.41 20.71
C LEU A 551 -25.48 -21.78 21.26
N ARG A 552 -25.93 -22.86 20.62
CA ARG A 552 -25.76 -24.21 21.16
C ARG A 552 -25.15 -25.12 20.10
N LEU A 553 -24.17 -25.92 20.50
CA LEU A 553 -23.51 -26.94 19.68
C LEU A 553 -23.44 -28.25 20.45
N GLY A 554 -23.68 -29.37 19.78
CA GLY A 554 -23.52 -30.69 20.40
C GLY A 554 -23.97 -31.85 19.51
N PRO A 555 -23.96 -33.10 20.03
CA PRO A 555 -24.34 -34.27 19.26
C PRO A 555 -25.85 -34.31 18.99
N ARG A 556 -26.21 -34.71 17.77
CA ARG A 556 -27.60 -35.03 17.41
C ARG A 556 -27.80 -36.56 17.49
N SER A 557 -27.88 -37.08 18.71
CA SER A 557 -28.06 -38.52 18.96
C SER A 557 -28.95 -38.83 20.15
N ALA A 558 -29.81 -39.83 20.02
CA ALA A 558 -30.60 -40.38 21.11
C ALA A 558 -29.87 -41.44 21.96
N THR A 559 -28.68 -41.89 21.52
CA THR A 559 -27.88 -42.86 22.26
C THR A 559 -27.11 -42.14 23.36
N ALA A 560 -27.36 -42.48 24.62
CA ALA A 560 -26.61 -41.91 25.73
C ALA A 560 -25.12 -42.27 25.61
N GLY A 561 -24.25 -41.26 25.76
CA GLY A 561 -22.80 -41.39 25.69
C GLY A 561 -22.21 -41.18 24.30
N GLU A 562 -23.01 -41.12 23.22
CA GLU A 562 -22.49 -40.70 21.91
C GLU A 562 -22.13 -39.21 21.92
N ASP A 563 -21.04 -38.84 21.25
CA ASP A 563 -20.40 -37.54 21.42
C ASP A 563 -20.00 -36.84 20.11
N VAL A 564 -19.66 -35.56 20.23
CA VAL A 564 -18.90 -34.77 19.26
C VAL A 564 -17.83 -33.95 19.99
N LEU A 565 -16.75 -33.59 19.29
CA LEU A 565 -15.71 -32.71 19.83
C LEU A 565 -15.93 -31.29 19.32
N ALA A 566 -16.36 -30.38 20.19
CA ALA A 566 -16.58 -28.98 19.88
C ALA A 566 -15.33 -28.13 20.14
N PHE A 567 -15.02 -27.22 19.24
CA PHE A 567 -13.88 -26.30 19.35
C PHE A 567 -14.31 -24.87 19.65
N GLY A 568 -15.47 -24.43 19.16
CA GLY A 568 -15.97 -23.09 19.42
C GLY A 568 -17.24 -22.75 18.65
N ILE A 569 -17.90 -21.67 19.06
CA ILE A 569 -18.98 -21.01 18.33
C ILE A 569 -18.69 -19.50 18.33
N GLU A 570 -18.86 -18.87 17.18
CA GLU A 570 -18.75 -17.44 16.95
C GLU A 570 -20.10 -16.91 16.45
N ALA A 571 -20.47 -15.70 16.86
CA ALA A 571 -21.60 -14.99 16.30
C ALA A 571 -21.24 -13.53 16.01
N ILE A 572 -21.54 -13.15 14.78
CA ILE A 572 -21.16 -11.90 14.16
C ILE A 572 -22.45 -11.21 13.71
N ILE A 573 -22.79 -10.05 14.28
CA ILE A 573 -23.84 -9.17 13.75
C ILE A 573 -23.33 -8.51 12.47
N GLU A 574 -23.89 -8.82 11.32
CA GLU A 574 -23.53 -8.18 10.07
C GLU A 574 -23.61 -6.65 10.19
N GLY A 575 -22.54 -5.97 9.77
CA GLY A 575 -22.48 -4.50 9.73
C GLY A 575 -22.13 -3.77 11.03
N LYS A 576 -21.53 -4.44 12.04
CA LYS A 576 -21.24 -3.82 13.36
C LYS A 576 -19.80 -3.83 13.89
N SER A 577 -18.80 -4.43 13.24
CA SER A 577 -17.40 -4.36 13.69
C SER A 577 -16.69 -3.48 12.69
N SER A 578 -16.57 -2.21 13.03
CA SER A 578 -15.66 -1.34 12.31
C SER A 578 -14.23 -1.76 12.62
N THR A 579 -13.31 -1.49 11.70
CA THR A 579 -11.88 -1.55 11.97
C THR A 579 -11.48 -0.43 12.94
N ALA A 580 -10.17 -0.25 13.17
CA ALA A 580 -9.65 0.86 13.95
C ALA A 580 -9.80 2.22 13.25
N TRP A 581 -10.09 2.26 11.94
CA TRP A 581 -10.28 3.50 11.22
C TRP A 581 -11.45 4.30 11.79
N VAL A 582 -11.17 5.56 12.10
CA VAL A 582 -12.19 6.54 12.45
C VAL A 582 -12.43 7.41 11.21
N PRO A 583 -13.68 7.48 10.71
CA PRO A 583 -14.03 8.38 9.62
C PRO A 583 -13.47 9.78 9.78
N GLU A 584 -12.93 10.31 8.70
CA GLU A 584 -12.39 11.67 8.60
C GLU A 584 -11.24 11.98 9.57
N SER A 585 -10.60 10.97 10.18
CA SER A 585 -9.67 11.16 11.32
C SER A 585 -8.27 11.62 10.94
N LYS A 586 -7.84 11.42 9.69
CA LYS A 586 -6.55 11.85 9.16
C LYS A 586 -6.70 12.51 7.79
N PRO A 587 -5.91 13.53 7.43
CA PRO A 587 -5.88 14.03 6.07
C PRO A 587 -5.13 13.05 5.15
N ILE A 588 -5.35 13.21 3.84
CA ILE A 588 -4.67 12.49 2.76
C ILE A 588 -3.63 13.42 2.13
N ARG A 589 -2.44 12.89 1.86
CA ARG A 589 -1.40 13.54 1.05
C ARG A 589 -1.00 12.64 -0.10
N PHE A 590 -0.97 13.18 -1.31
CA PHE A 590 -0.35 12.48 -2.42
C PHE A 590 1.16 12.63 -2.31
N THR A 591 1.83 11.59 -1.81
CA THR A 591 3.28 11.57 -1.62
C THR A 591 4.02 11.53 -2.95
N GLU A 592 3.34 11.07 -4.00
CA GLU A 592 3.68 11.25 -5.40
C GLU A 592 2.38 11.40 -6.21
N PHE A 593 2.39 12.22 -7.27
CA PHE A 593 1.42 12.14 -8.36
C PHE A 593 2.03 12.69 -9.66
N GLY A 594 1.66 12.09 -10.79
CA GLY A 594 2.13 12.49 -12.11
C GLY A 594 1.82 11.42 -13.15
N CYS A 595 2.19 11.66 -14.40
CA CYS A 595 2.16 10.63 -15.44
C CYS A 595 3.44 10.70 -16.29
N PRO A 596 3.81 9.63 -17.02
CA PRO A 596 4.95 9.69 -17.93
C PRO A 596 4.68 10.66 -19.09
N ALA A 597 5.74 11.22 -19.67
CA ALA A 597 5.66 12.09 -20.86
C ALA A 597 5.53 11.28 -22.14
N VAL A 598 4.51 10.44 -22.17
CA VAL A 598 4.21 9.50 -23.23
C VAL A 598 2.79 9.76 -23.70
N ASP A 599 2.53 9.67 -25.00
CA ASP A 599 1.16 9.79 -25.51
C ASP A 599 0.24 8.79 -24.79
N ARG A 600 -0.88 9.29 -24.24
CA ARG A 600 -1.78 8.56 -23.34
C ARG A 600 -1.21 8.20 -21.97
N GLY A 601 -0.24 8.96 -21.46
CA GLY A 601 0.30 8.80 -20.10
C GLY A 601 -0.77 8.75 -19.00
N THR A 602 -1.89 9.46 -19.19
CA THR A 602 -3.04 9.47 -18.27
C THR A 602 -3.84 8.16 -18.21
N ASN A 603 -3.69 7.26 -19.20
CA ASN A 603 -4.35 5.94 -19.21
C ASN A 603 -3.73 4.98 -18.20
N GLN A 604 -2.44 5.16 -17.88
CA GLN A 604 -1.73 4.32 -16.94
C GLN A 604 -0.58 5.12 -16.30
N PRO A 605 -0.88 6.06 -15.39
CA PRO A 605 0.11 7.01 -14.87
C PRO A 605 1.27 6.36 -14.09
N ASN A 606 1.07 5.14 -13.61
CA ASN A 606 2.03 4.41 -12.77
C ASN A 606 3.18 3.77 -13.56
N VAL A 607 3.05 3.58 -14.89
CA VAL A 607 4.11 2.93 -15.67
C VAL A 607 5.17 3.92 -16.12
N PHE A 608 6.39 3.43 -16.26
CA PHE A 608 7.52 4.17 -16.77
C PHE A 608 8.30 3.33 -17.78
N VAL A 609 9.09 4.01 -18.61
CA VAL A 609 10.01 3.37 -19.55
C VAL A 609 11.41 3.39 -18.95
N ASP A 610 11.93 2.22 -18.65
CA ASP A 610 13.34 2.01 -18.28
C ASP A 610 13.79 0.67 -18.87
N PRO A 611 14.46 0.63 -20.04
CA PRO A 611 14.73 -0.61 -20.77
C PRO A 611 15.44 -1.71 -19.98
N LYS A 612 16.13 -1.38 -18.89
CA LYS A 612 16.77 -2.37 -18.02
C LYS A 612 15.79 -3.06 -17.07
N SER A 613 14.71 -2.40 -16.66
CA SER A 613 13.78 -2.89 -15.64
C SER A 613 12.73 -3.83 -16.21
N SER A 614 12.43 -4.88 -15.45
CA SER A 614 11.29 -5.77 -15.69
C SER A 614 9.92 -5.11 -15.54
N GLU A 615 9.86 -3.90 -14.97
CA GLU A 615 8.62 -3.12 -14.82
C GLU A 615 8.46 -2.06 -15.94
N SER A 616 9.35 -2.06 -16.93
CA SER A 616 9.30 -1.14 -18.06
C SER A 616 8.08 -1.41 -18.94
N ALA A 617 7.19 -0.43 -19.05
CA ALA A 617 5.99 -0.53 -19.85
C ALA A 617 5.58 0.82 -20.44
N LEU A 618 4.87 0.77 -21.57
CA LEU A 618 4.17 1.92 -22.13
C LEU A 618 2.73 1.94 -21.59
N PRO A 619 2.13 3.13 -21.42
CA PRO A 619 0.73 3.25 -21.03
C PRO A 619 -0.19 2.51 -22.01
N TYR A 620 -1.35 2.05 -21.53
CA TYR A 620 -2.32 1.38 -22.38
C TYR A 620 -2.65 2.20 -23.64
N PHE A 621 -2.57 1.52 -24.80
CA PHE A 621 -2.83 2.07 -26.14
C PHE A 621 -1.87 3.17 -26.59
N SER A 622 -0.81 3.46 -25.84
CA SER A 622 0.23 4.39 -26.25
C SER A 622 0.98 3.90 -27.50
N ARG A 623 1.49 4.83 -28.30
CA ARG A 623 2.41 4.56 -29.41
C ARG A 623 3.88 4.69 -29.00
N GLY A 624 4.15 5.05 -27.75
CA GLY A 624 5.48 5.30 -27.21
C GLY A 624 6.08 6.62 -27.68
N TRP A 625 5.24 7.60 -28.03
CA TRP A 625 5.72 8.91 -28.46
C TRP A 625 5.87 9.84 -27.27
N ARG A 626 6.91 10.69 -27.30
CA ARG A 626 7.04 11.74 -26.29
C ARG A 626 5.88 12.73 -26.42
N ASP A 627 5.25 13.01 -25.29
CA ASP A 627 4.14 13.94 -25.16
C ASP A 627 4.34 14.72 -23.85
N ASP A 628 4.84 15.95 -23.94
CA ASP A 628 4.97 16.84 -22.76
C ASP A 628 3.61 17.49 -22.37
N PRO A 629 2.76 17.91 -23.33
CA PRO A 629 1.44 18.46 -23.02
C PRO A 629 0.54 17.54 -22.18
N ILE A 630 0.61 16.21 -22.35
CA ILE A 630 -0.20 15.28 -21.54
C ILE A 630 0.16 15.32 -20.05
N GLN A 631 1.44 15.46 -19.70
CA GLN A 631 1.86 15.60 -18.29
C GLN A 631 1.28 16.87 -17.68
N ARG A 632 1.35 17.97 -18.42
CA ARG A 632 0.75 19.24 -17.98
C ARG A 632 -0.76 19.09 -17.80
N ALA A 633 -1.46 18.45 -18.74
CA ALA A 633 -2.89 18.24 -18.66
C ALA A 633 -3.26 17.39 -17.44
N TYR A 634 -2.52 16.31 -17.14
CA TYR A 634 -2.68 15.50 -15.94
C TYR A 634 -2.52 16.34 -14.66
N LEU A 635 -1.41 17.07 -14.53
CA LEU A 635 -1.11 17.86 -13.33
C LEU A 635 -2.14 18.97 -13.12
N GLU A 636 -2.54 19.69 -14.18
CA GLU A 636 -3.59 20.70 -14.12
C GLU A 636 -4.94 20.09 -13.71
N ALA A 637 -5.34 18.98 -14.32
CA ALA A 637 -6.61 18.32 -14.02
C ALA A 637 -6.69 17.89 -12.55
N THR A 638 -5.69 17.15 -12.08
CA THR A 638 -5.64 16.60 -10.72
C THR A 638 -5.53 17.70 -9.67
N ALA A 639 -4.60 18.66 -9.83
CA ALA A 639 -4.41 19.72 -8.84
C ALA A 639 -5.63 20.64 -8.74
N LEU A 640 -6.24 21.02 -9.87
CA LEU A 640 -7.43 21.87 -9.87
C LEU A 640 -8.67 21.15 -9.35
N TYR A 641 -8.79 19.83 -9.58
CA TYR A 641 -9.91 19.04 -9.05
C TYR A 641 -9.93 19.07 -7.53
N TRP A 642 -8.80 18.76 -6.89
CA TRP A 642 -8.69 18.70 -5.42
C TRP A 642 -8.55 20.08 -4.75
N ALA A 643 -8.18 21.12 -5.51
CA ALA A 643 -8.20 22.49 -5.02
C ALA A 643 -9.63 23.07 -4.93
N ASP A 644 -10.60 22.49 -5.65
CA ASP A 644 -12.01 22.90 -5.56
C ASP A 644 -12.64 22.35 -4.26
N PRO A 645 -13.12 23.21 -3.34
CA PRO A 645 -13.79 22.77 -2.13
C PRO A 645 -15.05 21.91 -2.38
N ALA A 646 -15.65 21.96 -3.57
CA ALA A 646 -16.76 21.08 -3.93
C ALA A 646 -16.35 19.60 -4.03
N ASN A 647 -15.08 19.33 -4.34
CA ASN A 647 -14.54 17.97 -4.48
C ASN A 647 -13.72 17.53 -3.27
N ASN A 648 -13.22 18.49 -2.48
CA ASN A 648 -12.34 18.24 -1.35
C ASN A 648 -13.01 18.63 -0.03
N PRO A 649 -13.81 17.72 0.57
CA PRO A 649 -14.56 18.03 1.77
C PRO A 649 -13.68 18.33 2.98
N VAL A 650 -14.20 19.12 3.92
CA VAL A 650 -13.52 19.44 5.18
C VAL A 650 -13.90 18.42 6.27
N SER A 651 -12.91 17.94 7.01
CA SER A 651 -13.09 17.03 8.15
C SER A 651 -13.93 17.68 9.24
N SER A 652 -14.95 16.95 9.69
CA SER A 652 -15.71 17.28 10.89
C SER A 652 -14.91 17.07 12.19
N VAL A 653 -13.78 16.35 12.15
CA VAL A 653 -12.94 16.00 13.30
C VAL A 653 -11.90 17.09 13.60
N TYR A 654 -11.19 17.56 12.58
CA TYR A 654 -10.07 18.51 12.75
C TYR A 654 -10.16 19.77 11.88
N GLY A 655 -11.18 19.89 11.02
CA GLY A 655 -11.48 21.14 10.31
C GLY A 655 -10.54 21.50 9.14
N VAL A 656 -9.77 20.56 8.60
CA VAL A 656 -8.96 20.76 7.37
C VAL A 656 -9.51 19.91 6.21
N PRO A 657 -9.23 20.25 4.93
CA PRO A 657 -9.67 19.47 3.78
C PRO A 657 -9.14 18.04 3.80
N MET A 658 -9.90 17.11 3.22
CA MET A 658 -9.56 15.69 3.08
C MET A 658 -8.20 15.51 2.41
N VAL A 659 -7.96 16.19 1.29
CA VAL A 659 -6.67 16.19 0.59
C VAL A 659 -5.92 17.48 0.90
N GLU A 660 -4.76 17.38 1.53
CA GLU A 660 -3.86 18.52 1.78
C GLU A 660 -3.02 18.84 0.54
N VAL A 661 -3.63 19.48 -0.46
CA VAL A 661 -3.02 19.75 -1.78
C VAL A 661 -1.66 20.45 -1.68
N ALA A 662 -1.47 21.35 -0.71
CA ALA A 662 -0.21 22.08 -0.50
C ALA A 662 0.97 21.20 -0.05
N GLU A 663 0.69 19.97 0.40
CA GLU A 663 1.68 18.97 0.81
C GLU A 663 1.75 17.78 -0.16
N CYS A 664 1.02 17.85 -1.29
CA CYS A 664 1.09 16.83 -2.33
C CYS A 664 2.30 17.09 -3.25
N ALA A 665 3.04 16.04 -3.60
CA ALA A 665 4.28 16.17 -4.37
C ALA A 665 4.11 15.71 -5.83
N ALA A 666 4.31 16.64 -6.77
CA ALA A 666 4.32 16.32 -8.20
C ALA A 666 5.63 15.62 -8.58
N TRP A 667 5.52 14.41 -9.16
CA TRP A 667 6.65 13.60 -9.58
C TRP A 667 7.05 13.96 -11.03
N THR A 668 8.30 14.32 -11.36
CA THR A 668 9.48 14.50 -10.48
C THR A 668 10.43 15.62 -10.92
N TRP A 669 11.03 16.33 -9.97
CA TRP A 669 12.09 17.32 -10.24
C TRP A 669 13.47 16.72 -10.00
N ASP A 670 14.37 16.77 -10.98
CA ASP A 670 15.72 16.17 -10.87
C ASP A 670 16.71 17.16 -10.26
N ALA A 671 17.52 16.68 -9.31
CA ALA A 671 18.61 17.46 -8.72
C ALA A 671 19.71 17.79 -9.73
N ARG A 672 19.81 17.03 -10.84
CA ARG A 672 20.74 17.32 -11.93
C ARG A 672 20.15 18.40 -12.84
N PRO A 673 20.91 19.47 -13.13
CA PRO A 673 20.42 20.65 -13.84
C PRO A 673 20.18 20.41 -15.34
N HIS A 674 18.99 20.77 -15.85
CA HIS A 674 18.68 20.75 -17.30
C HIS A 674 19.23 21.98 -18.05
N PRO A 675 19.86 21.86 -19.23
CA PRO A 675 19.82 20.71 -20.13
C PRO A 675 20.96 19.72 -19.94
N PHE A 676 21.88 19.95 -19.00
CA PHE A 676 23.06 19.10 -18.80
C PHE A 676 22.66 17.67 -18.51
N PHE A 677 21.76 17.44 -17.54
CA PHE A 677 20.93 16.24 -17.58
C PHE A 677 19.68 16.55 -18.43
N PRO A 678 19.36 15.73 -19.46
CA PRO A 678 19.96 14.44 -19.81
C PRO A 678 21.07 14.47 -20.89
N ALA A 679 21.56 15.64 -21.33
CA ALA A 679 22.45 15.75 -22.50
C ALA A 679 23.89 15.23 -22.33
N LEU A 680 24.47 15.26 -21.12
CA LEU A 680 25.84 14.82 -20.85
C LEU A 680 25.89 13.30 -20.63
N THR A 681 25.84 12.55 -21.74
CA THR A 681 25.80 11.07 -21.73
C THR A 681 27.13 10.41 -21.34
N ASP A 682 28.21 11.17 -21.28
CA ASP A 682 29.52 10.76 -20.75
C ASP A 682 29.59 10.89 -19.22
N VAL A 683 28.66 11.63 -18.61
CA VAL A 683 28.52 11.79 -17.16
C VAL A 683 27.41 10.88 -16.61
N TRP A 684 26.25 10.84 -17.27
CA TRP A 684 25.09 10.07 -16.82
C TRP A 684 24.62 9.07 -17.89
N SER A 685 24.33 7.83 -17.49
CA SER A 685 23.89 6.75 -18.39
C SER A 685 22.37 6.69 -18.59
N ASP A 686 21.59 7.27 -17.67
CA ASP A 686 20.12 7.19 -17.60
C ASP A 686 19.41 8.30 -18.40
N GLY A 687 20.14 9.12 -19.16
CA GLY A 687 19.57 10.25 -19.89
C GLY A 687 18.48 9.88 -20.91
N ALA A 688 18.51 8.66 -21.46
CA ALA A 688 17.48 8.17 -22.37
C ALA A 688 16.10 8.06 -21.69
N ASN A 689 16.06 7.73 -20.40
CA ASN A 689 14.81 7.56 -19.65
C ASN A 689 14.08 8.89 -19.45
N TRP A 690 14.80 10.02 -19.45
CA TRP A 690 14.18 11.35 -19.39
C TRP A 690 13.18 11.58 -20.52
N GLN A 691 13.41 11.04 -21.72
CA GLN A 691 12.58 11.31 -22.90
C GLN A 691 11.11 10.94 -22.71
N LEU A 692 10.83 9.86 -21.97
CA LEU A 692 9.50 9.28 -21.79
C LEU A 692 9.07 9.18 -20.32
N GLY A 693 9.97 9.31 -19.34
CA GLY A 693 9.59 9.21 -17.94
C GLY A 693 8.94 10.48 -17.37
N HIS A 694 8.72 10.48 -16.05
CA HIS A 694 7.94 11.48 -15.32
C HIS A 694 8.64 12.83 -15.07
N TRP A 695 9.90 12.98 -15.47
CA TRP A 695 10.68 14.20 -15.23
C TRP A 695 9.96 15.49 -15.64
N LEU A 696 9.82 16.42 -14.70
CA LEU A 696 9.28 17.76 -14.93
C LEU A 696 10.38 18.75 -15.33
N THR A 697 11.61 18.51 -14.86
CA THR A 697 12.79 19.32 -15.19
C THR A 697 12.99 19.40 -16.71
N GLY A 698 12.98 20.63 -17.26
CA GLY A 698 13.09 20.90 -18.70
C GLY A 698 11.77 20.92 -19.47
N ARG A 699 10.67 20.45 -18.85
CA ARG A 699 9.31 20.49 -19.41
C ARG A 699 8.44 21.54 -18.72
N LEU A 700 8.55 21.61 -17.40
CA LEU A 700 7.88 22.60 -16.57
C LEU A 700 8.36 24.01 -16.97
N GLY A 701 7.40 24.92 -17.17
CA GLY A 701 7.66 26.28 -17.64
C GLY A 701 7.55 26.51 -19.15
N ALA A 702 7.35 25.46 -19.95
CA ALA A 702 6.94 25.64 -21.35
C ALA A 702 5.55 26.30 -21.42
N VAL A 703 5.39 27.30 -22.29
CA VAL A 703 4.11 27.98 -22.52
C VAL A 703 3.23 27.08 -23.39
N SER A 704 1.98 26.85 -22.99
CA SER A 704 1.06 26.07 -23.83
C SER A 704 0.77 26.79 -25.14
N LEU A 705 0.53 26.03 -26.21
CA LEU A 705 0.17 26.54 -27.52
C LEU A 705 -1.03 27.49 -27.45
N ALA A 706 -2.05 27.12 -26.68
CA ALA A 706 -3.22 27.96 -26.44
C ALA A 706 -2.86 29.31 -25.80
N ALA A 707 -2.00 29.31 -24.77
CA ALA A 707 -1.56 30.53 -24.10
C ALA A 707 -0.71 31.41 -25.03
N LEU A 708 0.19 30.80 -25.80
CA LEU A 708 1.03 31.51 -26.77
C LEU A 708 0.17 32.18 -27.86
N VAL A 709 -0.76 31.43 -28.48
CA VAL A 709 -1.63 31.96 -29.53
C VAL A 709 -2.53 33.07 -28.99
N ARG A 710 -3.12 32.89 -27.80
CA ARG A 710 -3.92 33.93 -27.14
C ARG A 710 -3.10 35.20 -26.92
N HIS A 711 -1.89 35.07 -26.37
CA HIS A 711 -1.01 36.20 -26.12
C HIS A 711 -0.66 36.95 -27.42
N LEU A 712 -0.35 36.23 -28.49
CA LEU A 712 -0.05 36.83 -29.80
C LEU A 712 -1.25 37.56 -30.40
N CYS A 713 -2.46 37.00 -30.28
CA CYS A 713 -3.70 37.62 -30.76
C CYS A 713 -4.02 38.92 -30.00
N LEU A 714 -3.93 38.90 -28.67
CA LEU A 714 -4.13 40.08 -27.84
C LEU A 714 -3.09 41.17 -28.18
N ARG A 715 -1.82 40.78 -28.34
CA ARG A 715 -0.74 41.70 -28.73
C ARG A 715 -0.95 42.31 -30.12
N ALA A 716 -1.61 41.59 -31.03
CA ALA A 716 -2.00 42.09 -32.35
C ALA A 716 -3.25 42.99 -32.33
N GLY A 717 -3.90 43.18 -31.18
CA GLY A 717 -5.09 44.02 -31.02
C GLY A 717 -6.42 43.32 -31.29
N LEU A 718 -6.45 41.97 -31.34
CA LEU A 718 -7.71 41.24 -31.41
C LEU A 718 -8.42 41.29 -30.05
N ALA A 719 -9.71 41.62 -30.06
CA ALA A 719 -10.52 41.65 -28.85
C ALA A 719 -10.62 40.25 -28.21
N GLU A 720 -10.57 40.18 -26.88
CA GLU A 720 -10.47 38.93 -26.13
C GLU A 720 -11.64 37.98 -26.41
N GLU A 721 -12.85 38.51 -26.53
CA GLU A 721 -14.07 37.78 -26.84
C GLU A 721 -14.08 37.11 -28.22
N ARG A 722 -13.11 37.44 -29.09
CA ARG A 722 -12.92 36.84 -30.42
C ARG A 722 -11.83 35.78 -30.46
N ILE A 723 -11.14 35.52 -29.35
CA ILE A 723 -10.04 34.57 -29.26
C ILE A 723 -10.56 33.25 -28.67
N ASP A 724 -10.90 32.31 -29.55
CA ASP A 724 -11.14 30.93 -29.17
C ASP A 724 -9.90 30.07 -29.42
N VAL A 725 -9.30 29.59 -28.34
CA VAL A 725 -8.14 28.68 -28.35
C VAL A 725 -8.47 27.37 -27.63
N SER A 726 -9.76 27.08 -27.40
CA SER A 726 -10.21 25.91 -26.66
C SER A 726 -9.85 24.58 -27.34
N GLY A 727 -9.64 24.59 -28.66
CA GLY A 727 -9.20 23.42 -29.43
C GLY A 727 -7.68 23.32 -29.66
N LEU A 728 -6.86 24.14 -28.99
CA LEU A 728 -5.40 24.12 -29.16
C LEU A 728 -4.73 23.36 -28.01
N TRP A 729 -3.99 22.31 -28.38
CA TRP A 729 -3.22 21.46 -27.47
C TRP A 729 -1.76 21.44 -27.94
N GLY A 730 -0.81 21.73 -27.04
CA GLY A 730 0.61 21.79 -27.37
C GLY A 730 1.43 22.57 -26.37
#